data_AF-A0A836WH30-F1
#
_entry.id   AF-A0A836WH30-F1
#
_cell.length_a   1.000
_cell.length_b   1.000
_cell.length_c   1.000
_cell.angle_alpha   90.00
_cell.angle_beta   90.00
_cell.angle_gamma   90.00
#
_symmetry.space_group_name_H-M   'P 1'
#
loop_
_entity.id
_entity.type
_entity.pdbx_description
1 polymer ?
#
loop_
_entity_poly.entity_id
_entity_poly.type
_entity_poly.pdbx_seq_one_letter_code
_entity_poly.pdbx_strand_id
1 'polypeptide(L)'
;MAMIKRSLTRLLISNTKPAIGHQFVFMFFVLIILLGYHEGLLAEESLSLPPIISASEPDYPPLAIVTSEDKADGFSVELLRETLKAVGREVSFKVAPWSEIKQDLVDGRIQVLPLVGRTPEREAVYDFTLAYLTLHGTIIKRKGDSRINTVADLQDKEVIVMRGDNAHEYVTRDQITSKVILIDSYKDALLLLAEGKHDAVIVQKLMGLQLLHDLEIDDLESVGPPILDFKQQFCFAVQEGDKELLAILNEGLSIVIANGTLERLQQKWFVVLEKDKLFHQIIQYLTVFLATLLFAGLVSYLWQAALRRKVTEKTLQLNHANDDLKLEITERQRAENEIRQLNETLEQRVKNRTEELAKANTDLQKSKEMAETANRSKSQFLANMSHELRTPLNAILGFSQLMQRDTAITPSMQDNLGIIERSGEHLLALINDVLDMSKIEAGRMTIDKDSFELHQTLKDIASMMRIRADKKNLHFTWEHNPDLIGYIKTDLSKLRQTLINLLGNAVKYTEEGGLALRVHGNKIDKALDNQPNYQLHFEIEDSGVGIAPEELNTVFEAFVQVSSSKGVTEGTGLGLAITRRFIQLLGGEISVMSELGKGSLFKFFLPVEIANEADIAPLQTRCRRIICLKPGQPVYRILIVDDKPENRLLLKKLLLSIGLSELQEAVNGAEAVDIFKQWQPHLIWMDMRMPVMSGYEATRRIKATVEGQAIPIIAVTASAFDEEKEKVMSSGCDEFLRKPYRESEIFDIMAKHLGMRYQYDETQPTEAEMKAEIFPKQDLTAADFAKLPKELRTALHQAILELNMDKTTAVIDQIREQDAQVAESLNRLVDNFEYDDLLALL
;
A
#
# COMPACT_ATOMS: atom_id res chain seq x y z
N MET A 1 4.00 65.97 64.11
CA MET A 1 3.99 64.51 64.36
C MET A 1 3.77 63.81 63.03
N ALA A 2 4.76 63.02 62.65
CA ALA A 2 4.89 62.18 61.46
C ALA A 2 3.60 61.40 61.06
N MET A 3 3.32 61.07 59.81
CA MET A 3 4.00 61.33 58.52
C MET A 3 3.15 60.68 57.40
N ILE A 4 3.33 61.21 56.17
CA ILE A 4 3.36 60.47 54.88
C ILE A 4 2.02 59.91 54.36
N LYS A 5 1.60 60.13 53.12
CA LYS A 5 2.10 60.86 51.93
C LYS A 5 0.86 61.05 51.04
N ARG A 6 0.59 62.28 50.60
CA ARG A 6 0.73 62.75 49.19
C ARG A 6 -0.16 62.00 48.20
N SER A 7 -0.93 62.62 47.31
CA SER A 7 -0.96 63.98 46.72
C SER A 7 -1.48 63.73 45.30
N LEU A 8 -2.12 64.60 44.54
CA LEU A 8 -2.98 65.79 44.63
C LEU A 8 -3.45 65.87 43.15
N THR A 9 -4.74 65.90 42.81
CA THR A 9 -5.53 67.13 42.68
C THR A 9 -5.40 67.84 41.32
N ARG A 10 -6.54 67.86 40.59
CA ARG A 10 -7.12 68.99 39.79
C ARG A 10 -6.40 69.40 38.48
N LEU A 11 -7.03 69.95 37.43
CA LEU A 11 -8.38 70.47 37.16
C LEU A 11 -8.52 70.72 35.62
N LEU A 12 -9.77 70.60 35.11
CA LEU A 12 -10.44 71.46 34.10
C LEU A 12 -10.04 71.54 32.60
N ILE A 13 -11.11 71.39 31.78
CA ILE A 13 -11.51 72.09 30.53
C ILE A 13 -11.34 71.38 29.16
N SER A 14 -12.52 71.07 28.59
CA SER A 14 -12.98 70.94 27.18
C SER A 14 -12.10 70.35 26.08
N ASN A 15 -12.58 69.30 25.39
CA ASN A 15 -13.02 69.36 23.97
C ASN A 15 -13.41 67.97 23.39
N THR A 16 -14.47 67.97 22.56
CA THR A 16 -14.72 67.15 21.35
C THR A 16 -14.96 65.62 21.36
N LYS A 17 -16.20 65.24 20.94
CA LYS A 17 -16.58 64.19 19.92
C LYS A 17 -16.63 62.67 20.29
N PRO A 18 -17.34 61.79 19.52
CA PRO A 18 -18.63 61.22 19.95
C PRO A 18 -18.74 59.67 19.94
N ALA A 19 -19.95 59.22 20.28
CA ALA A 19 -20.49 57.86 20.47
C ALA A 19 -20.12 56.77 19.45
N ILE A 20 -19.64 55.63 19.96
CA ILE A 20 -19.63 54.31 19.31
C ILE A 20 -20.36 53.36 20.26
N GLY A 21 -21.67 53.19 20.05
CA GLY A 21 -22.51 52.33 20.89
C GLY A 21 -23.77 51.77 20.22
N HIS A 22 -24.06 52.15 18.98
CA HIS A 22 -25.30 51.76 18.29
C HIS A 22 -25.11 50.98 16.97
N GLN A 23 -23.89 50.68 16.55
CA GLN A 23 -23.66 49.86 15.34
C GLN A 23 -23.51 48.35 15.58
N PHE A 24 -23.21 47.90 16.81
CA PHE A 24 -23.05 46.46 17.09
C PHE A 24 -24.37 45.71 17.34
N VAL A 25 -25.40 46.40 17.87
CA VAL A 25 -26.71 45.78 18.14
C VAL A 25 -27.55 45.61 16.87
N PHE A 26 -27.36 46.49 15.87
CA PHE A 26 -28.09 46.43 14.61
C PHE A 26 -27.57 45.33 13.66
N MET A 27 -26.26 45.02 13.71
CA MET A 27 -25.65 43.98 12.87
C MET A 27 -25.98 42.56 13.36
N PHE A 28 -26.28 42.37 14.64
CA PHE A 28 -26.70 41.08 15.21
C PHE A 28 -28.16 40.74 14.87
N PHE A 29 -29.03 41.75 14.74
CA PHE A 29 -30.44 41.56 14.38
C PHE A 29 -30.64 41.24 12.89
N VAL A 30 -29.78 41.78 12.01
CA VAL A 30 -29.81 41.50 10.56
C VAL A 30 -29.30 40.08 10.24
N LEU A 31 -28.40 39.52 11.05
CA LEU A 31 -27.90 38.15 10.86
C LEU A 31 -28.95 37.08 11.25
N ILE A 32 -29.81 37.35 12.23
CA ILE A 32 -30.91 36.45 12.62
C ILE A 32 -32.05 36.48 11.59
N ILE A 33 -32.30 37.62 10.94
CA ILE A 33 -33.29 37.71 9.86
C ILE A 33 -32.77 37.09 8.55
N LEU A 34 -31.45 37.11 8.29
CA LEU A 34 -30.85 36.43 7.13
C LEU A 34 -30.67 34.92 7.32
N LEU A 35 -30.56 34.41 8.55
CA LEU A 35 -30.59 32.97 8.84
C LEU A 35 -32.01 32.40 8.95
N GLY A 36 -33.02 33.23 9.22
CA GLY A 36 -34.45 32.84 9.24
C GLY A 36 -35.16 32.87 7.89
N TYR A 37 -34.47 33.25 6.80
CA TYR A 37 -35.04 33.31 5.43
C TYR A 37 -34.51 32.23 4.49
N HIS A 38 -33.75 31.25 5.00
CA HIS A 38 -33.30 30.09 4.24
C HIS A 38 -33.96 28.78 4.72
N GLU A 39 -35.25 28.86 5.11
CA GLU A 39 -36.10 27.71 5.43
C GLU A 39 -37.34 27.66 4.52
N GLY A 40 -37.17 28.09 3.27
CA GLY A 40 -38.28 28.21 2.33
C GLY A 40 -37.83 28.19 0.88
N LEU A 41 -36.93 27.28 0.49
CA LEU A 41 -36.71 26.96 -0.92
C LEU A 41 -35.95 25.63 -1.14
N LEU A 42 -36.41 24.54 -0.53
CA LEU A 42 -36.11 23.17 -0.98
C LEU A 42 -37.34 22.29 -0.71
N ALA A 43 -38.45 22.60 -1.40
CA ALA A 43 -39.47 21.61 -1.67
C ALA A 43 -38.99 20.83 -2.90
N GLU A 44 -38.09 19.88 -2.70
CA GLU A 44 -37.96 18.78 -3.65
C GLU A 44 -39.28 17.99 -3.57
N GLU A 45 -39.98 17.91 -4.70
CA GLU A 45 -41.03 16.91 -4.91
C GLU A 45 -40.40 15.53 -4.68
N SER A 46 -40.56 14.99 -3.47
CA SER A 46 -40.21 13.61 -3.19
C SER A 46 -41.13 12.73 -4.04
N LEU A 47 -40.58 12.07 -5.06
CA LEU A 47 -41.21 10.89 -5.62
C LEU A 47 -41.47 9.92 -4.45
N SER A 48 -42.72 9.83 -3.99
CA SER A 48 -43.10 8.90 -2.92
C SER A 48 -42.88 7.49 -3.44
N LEU A 49 -41.81 6.83 -2.96
CA LEU A 49 -41.59 5.41 -3.20
C LEU A 49 -42.85 4.65 -2.75
N PRO A 50 -43.25 3.58 -3.47
CA PRO A 50 -44.42 2.80 -3.09
C PRO A 50 -44.26 2.29 -1.64
N PRO A 51 -45.36 2.22 -0.87
CA PRO A 51 -45.31 1.74 0.50
C PRO A 51 -44.82 0.30 0.51
N ILE A 52 -44.03 -0.04 1.52
CA ILE A 52 -43.62 -1.41 1.78
C ILE A 52 -44.87 -2.22 2.14
N ILE A 53 -45.03 -3.41 1.56
CA ILE A 53 -46.14 -4.31 1.84
C ILE A 53 -45.69 -5.28 2.92
N SER A 54 -46.41 -5.27 4.03
CA SER A 54 -46.22 -6.16 5.16
C SER A 54 -47.50 -6.94 5.43
N ALA A 55 -47.44 -7.91 6.35
CA ALA A 55 -48.62 -8.62 6.81
C ALA A 55 -48.59 -8.82 8.33
N SER A 56 -49.76 -8.98 8.93
CA SER A 56 -49.94 -9.26 10.34
C SER A 56 -50.87 -10.43 10.53
N GLU A 57 -50.52 -11.32 11.46
CA GLU A 57 -51.44 -12.34 11.97
C GLU A 57 -52.49 -11.68 12.86
N PRO A 58 -53.75 -12.18 12.85
CA PRO A 58 -54.82 -11.56 13.62
C PRO A 58 -54.86 -11.90 15.12
N ASP A 59 -54.32 -13.05 15.52
CA ASP A 59 -54.62 -13.68 16.82
C ASP A 59 -53.37 -13.85 17.72
N TYR A 60 -52.55 -12.80 17.87
CA TYR A 60 -51.33 -12.85 18.71
C TYR A 60 -51.23 -11.66 19.69
N PRO A 61 -52.18 -11.46 20.61
CA PRO A 61 -52.17 -10.32 21.54
C PRO A 61 -51.04 -10.43 22.60
N PRO A 62 -50.48 -9.30 23.07
CA PRO A 62 -50.66 -7.92 22.60
C PRO A 62 -49.73 -7.54 21.43
N LEU A 63 -49.06 -8.51 20.80
CA LEU A 63 -48.01 -8.24 19.80
C LEU A 63 -48.56 -7.96 18.40
N ALA A 64 -49.61 -8.67 17.99
CA ALA A 64 -50.32 -8.50 16.73
C ALA A 64 -51.81 -8.84 16.95
N ILE A 65 -52.68 -7.89 16.61
CA ILE A 65 -54.12 -7.97 16.75
C ILE A 65 -54.80 -7.35 15.53
N VAL A 66 -56.10 -7.59 15.35
CA VAL A 66 -56.93 -6.88 14.38
C VAL A 66 -57.90 -5.99 15.12
N THR A 67 -57.98 -4.74 14.69
CA THR A 67 -58.98 -3.78 15.20
C THR A 67 -60.37 -4.08 14.62
N SER A 68 -61.42 -3.46 15.17
CA SER A 68 -62.79 -3.60 14.65
C SER A 68 -63.00 -3.09 13.22
N GLU A 69 -62.00 -2.45 12.61
CA GLU A 69 -62.00 -1.97 11.22
C GLU A 69 -61.19 -2.87 10.26
N ASP A 70 -60.89 -4.12 10.63
CA ASP A 70 -60.06 -5.06 9.84
C ASP A 70 -58.63 -4.57 9.56
N LYS A 71 -58.11 -3.67 10.40
CA LYS A 71 -56.73 -3.17 10.32
C LYS A 71 -55.82 -3.87 11.32
N ALA A 72 -54.64 -4.27 10.84
CA ALA A 72 -53.55 -4.77 11.68
C ALA A 72 -53.16 -3.74 12.74
N ASP A 73 -52.98 -4.17 13.98
CA ASP A 73 -52.53 -3.35 15.10
C ASP A 73 -51.77 -4.21 16.12
N GLY A 74 -51.29 -3.62 17.21
CA GLY A 74 -50.49 -4.30 18.22
C GLY A 74 -49.04 -3.83 18.24
N PHE A 75 -48.30 -4.26 19.26
CA PHE A 75 -46.95 -3.77 19.52
C PHE A 75 -46.00 -3.89 18.32
N SER A 76 -45.96 -5.05 17.65
CA SER A 76 -45.05 -5.29 16.53
C SER A 76 -45.43 -4.52 15.26
N VAL A 77 -46.74 -4.33 15.03
CA VAL A 77 -47.28 -3.59 13.90
C VAL A 77 -47.00 -2.09 14.05
N GLU A 78 -47.26 -1.53 15.23
CA GLU A 78 -46.91 -0.14 15.55
C GLU A 78 -45.40 0.10 15.50
N LEU A 79 -44.61 -0.84 16.00
CA LEU A 79 -43.16 -0.74 15.97
C LEU A 79 -42.62 -0.70 14.53
N LEU A 80 -43.14 -1.55 13.63
CA LEU A 80 -42.73 -1.54 12.22
C LEU A 80 -43.12 -0.23 11.52
N ARG A 81 -44.31 0.32 11.82
CA ARG A 81 -44.74 1.64 11.30
C ARG A 81 -43.80 2.75 11.73
N GLU A 82 -43.51 2.86 13.02
CA GLU A 82 -42.63 3.90 13.55
C GLU A 82 -41.18 3.71 13.05
N THR A 83 -40.74 2.46 12.88
CA THR A 83 -39.42 2.12 12.33
C THR A 83 -39.26 2.62 10.89
N LEU A 84 -40.21 2.29 10.00
CA LEU A 84 -40.14 2.72 8.60
C LEU A 84 -40.37 4.22 8.45
N LYS A 85 -41.26 4.80 9.28
CA LYS A 85 -41.49 6.25 9.32
C LYS A 85 -40.24 7.04 9.72
N ALA A 86 -39.42 6.51 10.63
CA ALA A 86 -38.17 7.14 11.05
C ALA A 86 -37.14 7.29 9.91
N VAL A 87 -37.25 6.47 8.86
CA VAL A 87 -36.41 6.49 7.65
C VAL A 87 -37.19 6.97 6.41
N GLY A 88 -38.32 7.65 6.60
CA GLY A 88 -39.10 8.26 5.52
C GLY A 88 -39.82 7.26 4.61
N ARG A 89 -40.10 6.04 5.08
CA ARG A 89 -40.83 5.00 4.33
C ARG A 89 -42.20 4.73 4.97
N GLU A 90 -43.19 4.48 4.13
CA GLU A 90 -44.52 4.05 4.59
C GLU A 90 -44.67 2.53 4.47
N VAL A 91 -45.59 1.96 5.26
CA VAL A 91 -45.91 0.53 5.25
C VAL A 91 -47.42 0.30 5.23
N SER A 92 -47.84 -0.67 4.43
CA SER A 92 -49.21 -1.16 4.34
C SER A 92 -49.28 -2.60 4.86
N PHE A 93 -50.41 -3.00 5.43
CA PHE A 93 -50.57 -4.32 6.04
C PHE A 93 -51.72 -5.10 5.40
N LYS A 94 -51.44 -6.35 5.04
CA LYS A 94 -52.44 -7.40 4.83
C LYS A 94 -52.67 -8.15 6.15
N VAL A 95 -53.90 -8.57 6.42
CA VAL A 95 -54.23 -9.45 7.54
C VAL A 95 -54.55 -10.84 6.98
N ALA A 96 -53.85 -11.87 7.44
CA ALA A 96 -54.14 -13.27 7.09
C ALA A 96 -53.52 -14.22 8.15
N PRO A 97 -53.92 -15.51 8.18
CA PRO A 97 -53.37 -16.49 9.11
C PRO A 97 -51.84 -16.64 8.98
N TRP A 98 -51.18 -17.02 10.08
CA TRP A 98 -49.71 -17.22 10.13
C TRP A 98 -49.17 -18.08 8.98
N SER A 99 -49.84 -19.20 8.71
CA SER A 99 -49.44 -20.16 7.67
C SER A 99 -49.44 -19.56 6.27
N GLU A 100 -50.32 -18.58 6.00
CA GLU A 100 -50.41 -17.87 4.73
C GLU A 100 -49.34 -16.77 4.64
N ILE A 101 -49.24 -15.91 5.66
CA ILE A 101 -48.32 -14.76 5.62
C ILE A 101 -46.84 -15.20 5.63
N LYS A 102 -46.53 -16.33 6.27
CA LYS A 102 -45.21 -16.97 6.22
C LYS A 102 -44.82 -17.33 4.78
N GLN A 103 -45.76 -17.92 4.03
CA GLN A 103 -45.54 -18.28 2.63
C GLN A 103 -45.53 -17.05 1.72
N ASP A 104 -46.35 -16.04 2.01
CA ASP A 104 -46.37 -14.78 1.25
C ASP A 104 -45.00 -14.06 1.28
N LEU A 105 -44.27 -14.13 2.41
CA LEU A 105 -42.91 -13.57 2.49
C LEU A 105 -41.91 -14.38 1.64
N VAL A 106 -42.01 -15.72 1.67
CA VAL A 106 -41.15 -16.60 0.85
C VAL A 106 -41.40 -16.38 -0.64
N ASP A 107 -42.66 -16.21 -1.02
CA ASP A 107 -43.09 -15.99 -2.41
C ASP A 107 -42.86 -14.54 -2.90
N GLY A 108 -42.38 -13.65 -2.03
CA GLY A 108 -42.18 -12.22 -2.34
C GLY A 108 -43.48 -11.44 -2.55
N ARG A 109 -44.62 -11.95 -2.08
CA ARG A 109 -45.94 -11.26 -2.12
C ARG A 109 -46.03 -10.15 -1.06
N ILE A 110 -45.24 -10.25 -0.01
CA ILE A 110 -44.97 -9.20 0.99
C ILE A 110 -43.45 -9.09 1.17
N GLN A 111 -42.95 -7.93 1.57
CA GLN A 111 -41.51 -7.68 1.69
C GLN A 111 -40.97 -7.83 3.12
N VAL A 112 -41.81 -7.63 4.13
CA VAL A 112 -41.39 -7.71 5.54
C VAL A 112 -42.49 -8.26 6.43
N LEU A 113 -42.13 -9.08 7.42
CA LEU A 113 -43.01 -9.47 8.52
C LEU A 113 -42.58 -8.78 9.83
N PRO A 114 -43.52 -8.18 10.58
CA PRO A 114 -43.24 -7.41 11.78
C PRO A 114 -42.94 -8.30 13.00
N LEU A 115 -43.45 -9.53 13.03
CA LEU A 115 -43.42 -10.38 14.22
C LEU A 115 -42.96 -11.80 13.85
N VAL A 116 -41.65 -12.02 13.85
CA VAL A 116 -41.09 -13.35 13.58
C VAL A 116 -40.12 -13.73 14.68
N GLY A 117 -40.39 -14.86 15.34
CA GLY A 117 -39.42 -15.48 16.23
C GLY A 117 -38.28 -16.08 15.40
N ARG A 118 -37.05 -15.74 15.75
CA ARG A 118 -35.84 -16.24 15.11
C ARG A 118 -35.57 -17.68 15.55
N THR A 119 -35.55 -18.61 14.60
CA THR A 119 -35.26 -20.03 14.81
C THR A 119 -34.33 -20.55 13.70
N PRO A 120 -33.56 -21.62 13.94
CA PRO A 120 -32.67 -22.20 12.93
C PRO A 120 -33.39 -22.55 11.61
N GLU A 121 -34.62 -23.03 11.69
CA GLU A 121 -35.45 -23.40 10.53
C GLU A 121 -35.82 -22.18 9.68
N ARG A 122 -35.90 -21.00 10.29
CA ARG A 122 -36.30 -19.75 9.62
C ARG A 122 -35.10 -18.92 9.16
N GLU A 123 -33.94 -19.04 9.81
CA GLU A 123 -32.68 -18.47 9.33
C GLU A 123 -32.25 -19.03 7.97
N ALA A 124 -32.75 -20.20 7.60
CA ALA A 124 -32.50 -20.80 6.29
C ALA A 124 -33.33 -20.18 5.15
N VAL A 125 -34.31 -19.31 5.44
CA VAL A 125 -35.22 -18.75 4.43
C VAL A 125 -35.51 -17.25 4.60
N TYR A 126 -35.11 -16.65 5.73
CA TYR A 126 -35.29 -15.23 6.02
C TYR A 126 -34.01 -14.60 6.56
N ASP A 127 -33.83 -13.33 6.25
CA ASP A 127 -32.89 -12.46 6.95
C ASP A 127 -33.61 -11.67 8.05
N PHE A 128 -32.94 -11.49 9.20
CA PHE A 128 -33.54 -10.89 10.40
C PHE A 128 -32.83 -9.61 10.83
N THR A 129 -33.61 -8.64 11.32
CA THR A 129 -33.08 -7.49 12.05
C THR A 129 -32.54 -7.91 13.42
N LEU A 130 -31.93 -6.96 14.14
CA LEU A 130 -31.74 -7.10 15.58
C LEU A 130 -33.08 -7.41 16.28
N ALA A 131 -33.02 -8.27 17.29
CA ALA A 131 -34.19 -8.63 18.08
C ALA A 131 -34.62 -7.44 18.94
N TYR A 132 -35.86 -7.01 18.78
CA TYR A 132 -36.43 -5.88 19.54
C TYR A 132 -37.19 -6.34 20.79
N LEU A 133 -37.49 -7.64 20.90
CA LEU A 133 -38.22 -8.22 22.03
C LEU A 133 -37.80 -9.68 22.26
N THR A 134 -37.51 -10.04 23.51
CA THR A 134 -37.19 -11.43 23.90
C THR A 134 -38.19 -11.91 24.94
N LEU A 135 -38.89 -13.01 24.66
CA LEU A 135 -39.89 -13.62 25.54
C LEU A 135 -39.62 -15.12 25.68
N HIS A 136 -40.34 -15.76 26.59
CA HIS A 136 -40.21 -17.20 26.84
C HIS A 136 -41.57 -17.89 26.79
N GLY A 137 -41.56 -19.16 26.43
CA GLY A 137 -42.77 -19.98 26.46
C GLY A 137 -43.14 -20.50 27.85
N THR A 138 -44.32 -21.08 27.92
CA THR A 138 -44.85 -21.78 29.08
C THR A 138 -45.68 -22.98 28.63
N ILE A 139 -45.94 -23.87 29.58
CA ILE A 139 -46.89 -24.96 29.43
C ILE A 139 -48.18 -24.49 30.09
N ILE A 140 -49.30 -24.56 29.38
CA ILE A 140 -50.63 -24.39 29.93
C ILE A 140 -51.25 -25.78 30.12
N LYS A 141 -51.79 -26.02 31.30
CA LYS A 141 -52.46 -27.26 31.70
C LYS A 141 -53.78 -26.94 32.39
N ARG A 142 -54.61 -27.97 32.65
CA ARG A 142 -55.78 -27.83 33.53
C ARG A 142 -55.36 -27.67 34.98
N LYS A 143 -56.05 -26.79 35.72
CA LYS A 143 -55.82 -26.56 37.15
C LYS A 143 -55.97 -27.86 37.93
N GLY A 144 -55.01 -28.12 38.81
CA GLY A 144 -54.98 -29.32 39.65
C GLY A 144 -54.45 -30.59 38.96
N ASP A 145 -54.07 -30.53 37.67
CA ASP A 145 -53.37 -31.64 37.02
C ASP A 145 -51.90 -31.69 37.49
N SER A 146 -51.62 -32.53 38.49
CA SER A 146 -50.28 -32.70 39.05
C SER A 146 -49.33 -33.50 38.17
N ARG A 147 -49.82 -34.07 37.05
CA ARG A 147 -49.01 -34.91 36.15
C ARG A 147 -48.06 -34.12 35.27
N ILE A 148 -48.23 -32.79 35.18
CA ILE A 148 -47.47 -31.90 34.29
C ILE A 148 -47.00 -30.69 35.11
N ASN A 149 -45.74 -30.65 35.54
CA ASN A 149 -45.16 -29.52 36.27
C ASN A 149 -43.84 -29.02 35.65
N THR A 150 -43.31 -29.77 34.70
CA THR A 150 -42.08 -29.47 33.99
C THR A 150 -42.21 -29.89 32.53
N VAL A 151 -41.30 -29.42 31.67
CA VAL A 151 -41.23 -29.86 30.26
C VAL A 151 -40.97 -31.37 30.16
N ALA A 152 -40.20 -31.95 31.08
CA ALA A 152 -39.89 -33.37 31.10
C ALA A 152 -41.14 -34.25 31.27
N ASP A 153 -42.19 -33.73 31.91
CA ASP A 153 -43.44 -34.47 32.14
C ASP A 153 -44.30 -34.64 30.87
N LEU A 154 -43.92 -33.97 29.76
CA LEU A 154 -44.68 -33.97 28.51
C LEU A 154 -44.38 -35.15 27.57
N GLN A 155 -43.35 -35.96 27.85
CA GLN A 155 -42.81 -36.97 26.92
C GLN A 155 -43.87 -37.94 26.33
N ASP A 156 -44.87 -38.33 27.13
CA ASP A 156 -45.94 -39.26 26.75
C ASP A 156 -47.33 -38.59 26.60
N LYS A 157 -47.37 -37.25 26.66
CA LYS A 157 -48.60 -36.44 26.71
C LYS A 157 -48.98 -35.89 25.34
N GLU A 158 -50.28 -35.70 25.13
CA GLU A 158 -50.79 -35.00 23.95
C GLU A 158 -50.62 -33.49 24.12
N VAL A 159 -49.68 -32.91 23.37
CA VAL A 159 -49.33 -31.49 23.46
C VAL A 159 -49.85 -30.77 22.22
N ILE A 160 -50.71 -29.77 22.43
CA ILE A 160 -51.22 -28.91 21.37
C ILE A 160 -50.22 -27.76 21.12
N VAL A 161 -49.92 -27.52 19.85
CA VAL A 161 -49.12 -26.39 19.36
C VAL A 161 -49.73 -25.85 18.07
N MET A 162 -49.48 -24.57 17.78
CA MET A 162 -49.99 -23.95 16.55
C MET A 162 -49.14 -24.38 15.34
N ARG A 163 -49.80 -24.76 14.24
CA ARG A 163 -49.15 -25.29 13.05
C ARG A 163 -48.15 -24.29 12.48
N GLY A 164 -46.88 -24.70 12.46
CA GLY A 164 -45.79 -23.94 11.82
C GLY A 164 -45.32 -22.72 12.61
N ASP A 165 -45.74 -22.59 13.86
CA ASP A 165 -45.29 -21.55 14.77
C ASP A 165 -43.99 -21.96 15.52
N ASN A 166 -43.47 -21.08 16.37
CA ASN A 166 -42.26 -21.34 17.15
C ASN A 166 -42.40 -22.50 18.16
N ALA A 167 -43.57 -22.70 18.77
CA ALA A 167 -43.80 -23.80 19.71
C ALA A 167 -43.83 -25.14 18.96
N HIS A 168 -44.39 -25.18 17.75
CA HIS A 168 -44.33 -26.37 16.90
C HIS A 168 -42.89 -26.71 16.49
N GLU A 169 -42.10 -25.71 16.10
CA GLU A 169 -40.67 -25.87 15.78
C GLU A 169 -39.89 -26.36 17.02
N TYR A 170 -40.12 -25.76 18.20
CA TYR A 170 -39.50 -26.15 19.47
C TYR A 170 -39.82 -27.60 19.87
N VAL A 171 -41.11 -27.96 19.89
CA VAL A 171 -41.55 -29.31 20.28
C VAL A 171 -41.00 -30.39 19.34
N THR A 172 -40.92 -30.07 18.05
CA THR A 172 -40.42 -31.01 17.03
C THR A 172 -38.90 -31.17 17.12
N ARG A 173 -38.16 -30.07 17.20
CA ARG A 173 -36.69 -30.07 17.25
C ARG A 173 -36.17 -30.76 18.50
N ASP A 174 -36.74 -30.42 19.65
CA ASP A 174 -36.25 -30.90 20.95
C ASP A 174 -36.95 -32.22 21.36
N GLN A 175 -37.79 -32.78 20.48
CA GLN A 175 -38.51 -34.03 20.65
C GLN A 175 -39.25 -34.11 22.00
N ILE A 176 -39.92 -33.02 22.36
CA ILE A 176 -40.56 -32.85 23.68
C ILE A 176 -41.65 -33.91 23.93
N THR A 177 -42.37 -34.32 22.88
CA THR A 177 -43.32 -35.43 22.91
C THR A 177 -43.43 -36.07 21.53
N SER A 178 -43.83 -37.34 21.50
CA SER A 178 -44.19 -38.04 20.25
C SER A 178 -45.64 -37.78 19.80
N LYS A 179 -46.47 -37.12 20.64
CA LYS A 179 -47.91 -36.90 20.40
C LYS A 179 -48.24 -35.42 20.25
N VAL A 180 -47.78 -34.82 19.16
CA VAL A 180 -48.01 -33.40 18.85
C VAL A 180 -49.34 -33.21 18.13
N ILE A 181 -50.20 -32.34 18.65
CA ILE A 181 -51.49 -31.98 18.05
C ILE A 181 -51.37 -30.60 17.41
N LEU A 182 -51.56 -30.54 16.09
CA LEU A 182 -51.43 -29.31 15.32
C LEU A 182 -52.78 -28.65 15.09
N ILE A 183 -52.90 -27.40 15.50
CA ILE A 183 -54.09 -26.57 15.30
C ILE A 183 -53.72 -25.23 14.65
N ASP A 184 -54.70 -24.52 14.11
CA ASP A 184 -54.45 -23.29 13.36
C ASP A 184 -54.62 -22.02 14.21
N SER A 185 -55.08 -22.14 15.48
CA SER A 185 -55.21 -21.00 16.42
C SER A 185 -54.96 -21.42 17.87
N TYR A 186 -54.25 -20.57 18.63
CA TYR A 186 -54.04 -20.76 20.06
C TYR A 186 -55.32 -20.62 20.89
N LYS A 187 -56.30 -19.84 20.41
CA LYS A 187 -57.62 -19.75 21.01
C LYS A 187 -58.31 -21.12 21.03
N ASP A 188 -58.33 -21.78 19.88
CA ASP A 188 -58.92 -23.11 19.76
C ASP A 188 -58.11 -24.16 20.54
N ALA A 189 -56.77 -24.01 20.58
CA ALA A 189 -55.89 -24.87 21.40
C ALA A 189 -56.30 -24.84 22.87
N LEU A 190 -56.51 -23.65 23.43
CA LEU A 190 -56.90 -23.47 24.83
C LEU A 190 -58.33 -23.96 25.09
N LEU A 191 -59.27 -23.75 24.16
CA LEU A 191 -60.63 -24.29 24.27
C LEU A 191 -60.64 -25.82 24.29
N LEU A 192 -59.89 -26.48 23.39
CA LEU A 192 -59.78 -27.95 23.38
C LEU A 192 -59.11 -28.49 24.67
N LEU A 193 -58.13 -27.76 25.20
CA LEU A 193 -57.50 -28.11 26.47
C LEU A 193 -58.49 -27.98 27.65
N ALA A 194 -59.29 -26.91 27.67
CA ALA A 194 -60.33 -26.68 28.67
C ALA A 194 -61.44 -27.74 28.60
N GLU A 195 -61.82 -28.18 27.39
CA GLU A 195 -62.77 -29.28 27.16
C GLU A 195 -62.24 -30.66 27.58
N GLY A 196 -60.98 -30.78 27.98
CA GLY A 196 -60.40 -32.02 28.46
C GLY A 196 -59.88 -32.96 27.35
N LYS A 197 -59.82 -32.50 26.10
CA LYS A 197 -59.49 -33.35 24.94
C LYS A 197 -58.02 -33.75 24.84
N HIS A 198 -57.11 -32.88 25.29
CA HIS A 198 -55.65 -33.11 25.24
C HIS A 198 -54.99 -32.77 26.59
N ASP A 199 -53.69 -33.00 26.74
CA ASP A 199 -53.01 -32.91 28.05
C ASP A 199 -52.42 -31.52 28.34
N ALA A 200 -51.83 -30.84 27.35
CA ALA A 200 -51.21 -29.52 27.54
C ALA A 200 -51.18 -28.68 26.25
N VAL A 201 -50.97 -27.38 26.39
CA VAL A 201 -50.65 -26.45 25.30
C VAL A 201 -49.28 -25.83 25.60
N ILE A 202 -48.35 -25.84 24.64
CA ILE A 202 -47.12 -25.03 24.74
C ILE A 202 -47.32 -23.76 23.93
N VAL A 203 -47.10 -22.62 24.58
CA VAL A 203 -47.38 -21.30 24.00
C VAL A 203 -46.42 -20.26 24.59
N GLN A 204 -46.28 -19.12 23.92
CA GLN A 204 -45.59 -17.96 24.50
C GLN A 204 -46.33 -17.50 25.78
N LYS A 205 -45.60 -17.25 26.89
CA LYS A 205 -46.22 -17.07 28.22
C LYS A 205 -47.19 -15.90 28.32
N LEU A 206 -46.82 -14.72 27.81
CA LEU A 206 -47.64 -13.52 27.90
C LEU A 206 -48.95 -13.67 27.11
N MET A 207 -48.87 -14.16 25.87
CA MET A 207 -49.99 -14.41 24.99
C MET A 207 -50.89 -15.52 25.53
N GLY A 208 -50.31 -16.59 26.08
CA GLY A 208 -51.06 -17.63 26.79
C GLY A 208 -51.87 -17.09 27.97
N LEU A 209 -51.26 -16.26 28.83
CA LEU A 209 -51.97 -15.65 29.96
C LEU A 209 -53.04 -14.64 29.51
N GLN A 210 -52.76 -13.86 28.47
CA GLN A 210 -53.70 -12.89 27.90
C GLN A 210 -54.92 -13.61 27.29
N LEU A 211 -54.71 -14.68 26.53
CA LEU A 211 -55.81 -15.46 25.96
C LEU A 211 -56.66 -16.16 27.03
N LEU A 212 -56.04 -16.67 28.11
CA LEU A 212 -56.81 -17.23 29.23
C LEU A 212 -57.72 -16.17 29.87
N HIS A 213 -57.21 -14.95 30.04
CA HIS A 213 -57.98 -13.82 30.54
C HIS A 213 -59.10 -13.42 29.57
N ASP A 214 -58.81 -13.24 28.30
CA ASP A 214 -59.75 -12.73 27.28
C ASP A 214 -60.85 -13.75 26.93
N LEU A 215 -60.56 -15.05 27.06
CA LEU A 215 -61.54 -16.12 26.90
C LEU A 215 -62.29 -16.46 28.20
N GLU A 216 -61.97 -15.78 29.31
CA GLU A 216 -62.52 -16.03 30.65
C GLU A 216 -62.36 -17.51 31.10
N ILE A 217 -61.25 -18.16 30.72
CA ILE A 217 -60.98 -19.56 31.06
C ILE A 217 -60.25 -19.64 32.40
N ASP A 218 -61.01 -19.82 33.47
CA ASP A 218 -60.48 -19.97 34.83
C ASP A 218 -59.96 -21.38 35.14
N ASP A 219 -60.25 -22.39 34.33
CA ASP A 219 -59.92 -23.80 34.64
C ASP A 219 -58.52 -24.24 34.17
N LEU A 220 -57.76 -23.33 33.53
CA LEU A 220 -56.40 -23.57 33.06
C LEU A 220 -55.39 -22.75 33.86
N GLU A 221 -54.16 -23.25 33.97
CA GLU A 221 -53.04 -22.56 34.62
C GLU A 221 -51.74 -22.73 33.84
N SER A 222 -50.86 -21.74 33.96
CA SER A 222 -49.48 -21.79 33.47
C SER A 222 -48.59 -22.54 34.48
N VAL A 223 -47.77 -23.45 33.97
CA VAL A 223 -46.79 -24.19 34.76
C VAL A 223 -45.59 -23.30 35.08
N GLY A 224 -45.36 -23.04 36.38
CA GLY A 224 -44.07 -22.64 36.95
C GLY A 224 -43.32 -21.45 36.30
N PRO A 225 -42.01 -21.32 36.54
CA PRO A 225 -41.18 -20.35 35.80
C PRO A 225 -41.25 -20.65 34.29
N PRO A 226 -41.07 -19.63 33.42
CA PRO A 226 -41.08 -19.83 31.98
C PRO A 226 -40.06 -20.90 31.55
N ILE A 227 -40.35 -21.58 30.44
CA ILE A 227 -39.45 -22.56 29.84
C ILE A 227 -38.23 -21.80 29.32
N LEU A 228 -37.11 -21.89 30.04
CA LEU A 228 -35.89 -21.14 29.72
C LEU A 228 -35.32 -21.53 28.35
N ASP A 229 -35.46 -22.80 27.97
CA ASP A 229 -34.97 -23.33 26.70
C ASP A 229 -35.87 -22.95 25.51
N PHE A 230 -37.12 -22.53 25.78
CA PHE A 230 -38.02 -21.99 24.76
C PHE A 230 -37.98 -20.46 24.78
N LYS A 231 -36.81 -19.92 24.43
CA LYS A 231 -36.55 -18.50 24.28
C LYS A 231 -36.92 -18.03 22.86
N GLN A 232 -37.79 -17.03 22.77
CA GLN A 232 -38.23 -16.44 21.52
C GLN A 232 -37.68 -15.03 21.37
N GLN A 233 -36.80 -14.84 20.40
CA GLN A 233 -36.29 -13.52 20.02
C GLN A 233 -37.08 -13.04 18.80
N PHE A 234 -37.95 -12.04 19.01
CA PHE A 234 -38.77 -11.47 17.95
C PHE A 234 -38.00 -10.38 17.21
N CYS A 235 -38.00 -10.52 15.88
CA CYS A 235 -37.34 -9.66 14.91
C CYS A 235 -38.32 -9.24 13.81
N PHE A 236 -37.93 -8.24 13.01
CA PHE A 236 -38.47 -8.10 11.66
C PHE A 236 -37.76 -9.09 10.75
N ALA A 237 -38.52 -9.74 9.88
CA ALA A 237 -38.00 -10.69 8.91
C ALA A 237 -38.24 -10.19 7.49
N VAL A 238 -37.22 -10.26 6.65
CA VAL A 238 -37.30 -10.03 5.21
C VAL A 238 -36.92 -11.30 4.46
N GLN A 239 -37.17 -11.34 3.16
CA GLN A 239 -36.74 -12.46 2.32
C GLN A 239 -35.21 -12.60 2.36
N GLU A 240 -34.70 -13.83 2.40
CA GLU A 240 -33.26 -14.10 2.34
C GLU A 240 -32.63 -13.40 1.12
N GLY A 241 -31.58 -12.61 1.38
CA GLY A 241 -30.85 -11.86 0.36
C GLY A 241 -31.30 -10.41 0.15
N ASP A 242 -32.43 -9.96 0.73
CA ASP A 242 -32.88 -8.57 0.68
C ASP A 242 -32.13 -7.68 1.70
N LYS A 243 -30.84 -7.50 1.42
CA LYS A 243 -29.93 -6.72 2.27
C LYS A 243 -30.28 -5.24 2.31
N GLU A 244 -30.93 -4.72 1.27
CA GLU A 244 -31.29 -3.30 1.18
C GLU A 244 -32.43 -2.99 2.15
N LEU A 245 -33.52 -3.76 2.10
CA LEU A 245 -34.63 -3.57 3.03
C LEU A 245 -34.21 -3.88 4.47
N LEU A 246 -33.37 -4.90 4.67
CA LEU A 246 -32.83 -5.23 5.98
C LEU A 246 -32.02 -4.07 6.59
N ALA A 247 -31.21 -3.38 5.78
CA ALA A 247 -30.43 -2.24 6.23
C ALA A 247 -31.34 -1.07 6.63
N ILE A 248 -32.35 -0.75 5.81
CA ILE A 248 -33.36 0.28 6.08
C ILE A 248 -34.09 -0.01 7.41
N LEU A 249 -34.49 -1.26 7.63
CA LEU A 249 -35.18 -1.67 8.85
C LEU A 249 -34.28 -1.59 10.10
N ASN A 250 -33.01 -2.01 10.01
CA ASN A 250 -32.08 -1.90 11.13
C ASN A 250 -31.75 -0.44 11.46
N GLU A 251 -31.63 0.42 10.46
CA GLU A 251 -31.42 1.87 10.64
C GLU A 251 -32.63 2.49 11.36
N GLY A 252 -33.84 2.29 10.84
CA GLY A 252 -35.05 2.81 11.47
C GLY A 252 -35.28 2.27 12.87
N LEU A 253 -35.02 0.98 13.10
CA LEU A 253 -35.14 0.36 14.42
C LEU A 253 -34.14 0.96 15.40
N SER A 254 -32.90 1.24 14.97
CA SER A 254 -31.90 1.92 15.79
C SER A 254 -32.33 3.34 16.19
N ILE A 255 -32.97 4.08 15.28
CA ILE A 255 -33.51 5.42 15.57
C ILE A 255 -34.63 5.35 16.60
N VAL A 256 -35.57 4.40 16.44
CA VAL A 256 -36.71 4.19 17.34
C VAL A 256 -36.28 3.71 18.74
N ILE A 257 -35.19 2.96 18.84
CA ILE A 257 -34.56 2.63 20.11
C ILE A 257 -33.93 3.88 20.73
N ALA A 258 -33.10 4.61 19.97
CA ALA A 258 -32.35 5.75 20.50
C ALA A 258 -33.23 6.92 20.96
N ASN A 259 -34.39 7.12 20.33
CA ASN A 259 -35.31 8.20 20.68
C ASN A 259 -36.36 7.82 21.75
N GLY A 260 -36.27 6.61 22.32
CA GLY A 260 -37.17 6.10 23.35
C GLY A 260 -38.58 5.72 22.89
N THR A 261 -38.81 5.67 21.57
CA THR A 261 -40.10 5.23 21.02
C THR A 261 -40.36 3.76 21.33
N LEU A 262 -39.32 2.91 21.33
CA LEU A 262 -39.45 1.50 21.72
C LEU A 262 -39.94 1.36 23.18
N GLU A 263 -39.35 2.08 24.15
CA GLU A 263 -39.79 2.00 25.56
C GLU A 263 -41.22 2.53 25.74
N ARG A 264 -41.58 3.61 25.03
CA ARG A 264 -42.95 4.15 25.04
C ARG A 264 -43.96 3.15 24.52
N LEU A 265 -43.66 2.45 23.43
CA LEU A 265 -44.51 1.38 22.89
C LEU A 265 -44.58 0.20 23.86
N GLN A 266 -43.48 -0.18 24.50
CA GLN A 266 -43.49 -1.25 25.50
C GLN A 266 -44.37 -0.89 26.71
N GLN A 267 -44.28 0.34 27.22
CA GLN A 267 -45.16 0.80 28.30
C GLN A 267 -46.63 0.85 27.88
N LYS A 268 -46.94 1.20 26.63
CA LYS A 268 -48.31 1.20 26.11
C LYS A 268 -48.92 -0.20 26.08
N TRP A 269 -48.16 -1.20 25.62
CA TRP A 269 -48.69 -2.52 25.28
C TRP A 269 -48.52 -3.60 26.38
N PHE A 270 -47.69 -3.38 27.43
CA PHE A 270 -47.35 -4.41 28.43
C PHE A 270 -47.76 -4.09 29.90
N VAL A 271 -48.68 -3.16 30.18
CA VAL A 271 -48.94 -2.61 31.53
C VAL A 271 -49.86 -3.42 32.48
N VAL A 272 -50.27 -4.67 32.21
CA VAL A 272 -51.22 -5.37 33.11
C VAL A 272 -50.82 -6.81 33.47
N LEU A 273 -50.97 -7.13 34.78
CA LEU A 273 -51.45 -8.36 35.47
C LEU A 273 -50.69 -8.45 36.82
N GLU A 274 -51.27 -8.29 38.02
CA GLU A 274 -52.43 -8.96 38.62
C GLU A 274 -53.18 -8.08 39.66
N LYS A 275 -54.50 -8.22 39.79
CA LYS A 275 -55.27 -7.86 40.99
C LYS A 275 -56.47 -8.78 41.23
N ASP A 276 -56.56 -9.21 42.50
CA ASP A 276 -57.72 -9.58 43.32
C ASP A 276 -58.58 -10.83 43.04
N LYS A 277 -58.75 -11.65 44.10
CA LYS A 277 -60.02 -12.25 44.58
C LYS A 277 -59.80 -13.02 45.90
N LEU A 278 -59.95 -12.37 47.07
CA LEU A 278 -59.93 -13.07 48.37
C LEU A 278 -60.64 -12.29 49.50
N PHE A 279 -61.92 -11.90 49.31
CA PHE A 279 -62.62 -11.08 50.32
C PHE A 279 -63.93 -11.67 50.87
N HIS A 280 -64.59 -12.59 50.18
CA HIS A 280 -65.95 -13.01 50.57
C HIS A 280 -66.05 -14.32 51.36
N GLN A 281 -64.97 -15.11 51.50
CA GLN A 281 -64.97 -16.35 52.29
C GLN A 281 -64.61 -16.16 53.78
N ILE A 282 -64.04 -15.01 54.16
CA ILE A 282 -63.46 -14.79 55.51
C ILE A 282 -64.53 -14.58 56.60
N ILE A 283 -65.70 -14.05 56.25
CA ILE A 283 -66.68 -13.57 57.24
C ILE A 283 -67.39 -14.72 57.97
N GLN A 284 -67.56 -15.90 57.34
CA GLN A 284 -68.24 -17.04 57.98
C GLN A 284 -67.34 -17.84 58.94
N TYR A 285 -66.03 -17.85 58.75
CA TYR A 285 -65.09 -18.52 59.68
C TYR A 285 -64.78 -17.70 60.94
N LEU A 286 -65.04 -16.40 60.92
CA LEU A 286 -64.65 -15.46 61.97
C LEU A 286 -65.45 -15.63 63.28
N THR A 287 -66.69 -16.13 63.20
CA THR A 287 -67.59 -16.27 64.35
C THR A 287 -67.27 -17.48 65.22
N VAL A 288 -66.82 -18.59 64.63
CA VAL A 288 -66.34 -19.78 65.37
C VAL A 288 -64.93 -19.53 65.93
N PHE A 289 -64.09 -18.78 65.21
CA PHE A 289 -62.72 -18.43 65.59
C PHE A 289 -62.62 -17.58 66.86
N LEU A 290 -63.59 -16.67 67.09
CA LEU A 290 -63.58 -15.76 68.24
C LEU A 290 -63.75 -16.50 69.59
N ALA A 291 -64.49 -17.61 69.61
CA ALA A 291 -64.72 -18.40 70.81
C ALA A 291 -63.47 -19.23 71.21
N THR A 292 -62.68 -19.67 70.23
CA THR A 292 -61.42 -20.40 70.45
C THR A 292 -60.26 -19.46 70.86
N LEU A 293 -60.30 -18.21 70.41
CA LEU A 293 -59.32 -17.16 70.70
C LEU A 293 -59.24 -16.79 72.19
N LEU A 294 -60.36 -16.81 72.91
CA LEU A 294 -60.40 -16.47 74.34
C LEU A 294 -59.74 -17.54 75.21
N PHE A 295 -59.81 -18.82 74.80
CA PHE A 295 -59.12 -19.92 75.49
C PHE A 295 -57.62 -19.94 75.18
N ALA A 296 -57.24 -19.65 73.93
CA ALA A 296 -55.84 -19.54 73.52
C ALA A 296 -55.12 -18.32 74.16
N GLY A 297 -55.84 -17.23 74.44
CA GLY A 297 -55.29 -16.01 75.06
C GLY A 297 -54.70 -16.24 76.46
N LEU A 298 -55.30 -17.14 77.25
CA LEU A 298 -54.84 -17.45 78.60
C LEU A 298 -53.52 -18.25 78.59
N VAL A 299 -53.37 -19.19 77.65
CA VAL A 299 -52.14 -19.97 77.44
C VAL A 299 -51.03 -19.08 76.83
N SER A 300 -51.40 -18.17 75.93
CA SER A 300 -50.49 -17.19 75.32
C SER A 300 -49.87 -16.23 76.34
N TYR A 301 -50.62 -15.81 77.36
CA TYR A 301 -50.11 -14.90 78.40
C TYR A 301 -48.95 -15.50 79.21
N LEU A 302 -49.06 -16.78 79.57
CA LEU A 302 -48.02 -17.50 80.32
C LEU A 302 -46.77 -17.77 79.45
N TRP A 303 -46.94 -18.01 78.16
CA TRP A 303 -45.83 -18.12 77.19
C TRP A 303 -45.15 -16.76 76.96
N GLN A 304 -45.92 -15.66 76.88
CA GLN A 304 -45.39 -14.30 76.67
C GLN A 304 -44.44 -13.85 77.79
N ALA A 305 -44.64 -14.29 79.03
CA ALA A 305 -43.73 -13.99 80.12
C ALA A 305 -42.36 -14.69 79.96
N ALA A 306 -42.35 -15.94 79.49
CA ALA A 306 -41.12 -16.70 79.23
C ALA A 306 -40.41 -16.26 77.93
N LEU A 307 -41.17 -15.88 76.91
CA LEU A 307 -40.66 -15.44 75.60
C LEU A 307 -39.96 -14.08 75.69
N ARG A 308 -40.45 -13.15 76.53
CA ARG A 308 -39.83 -11.82 76.72
C ARG A 308 -38.37 -11.89 77.16
N ARG A 309 -37.97 -12.86 77.98
CA ARG A 309 -36.56 -13.05 78.37
C ARG A 309 -35.68 -13.47 77.19
N LYS A 310 -36.19 -14.34 76.31
CA LYS A 310 -35.48 -14.85 75.14
C LYS A 310 -35.45 -13.85 73.97
N VAL A 311 -36.48 -13.01 73.89
CA VAL A 311 -36.59 -11.94 72.88
C VAL A 311 -35.57 -10.84 73.16
N THR A 312 -35.34 -10.40 74.40
CA THR A 312 -34.38 -9.32 74.68
C THR A 312 -32.95 -9.66 74.24
N GLU A 313 -32.48 -10.89 74.47
CA GLU A 313 -31.16 -11.35 74.01
C GLU A 313 -31.07 -11.40 72.47
N LYS A 314 -32.10 -11.94 71.80
CA LYS A 314 -32.14 -11.99 70.34
C LYS A 314 -32.33 -10.61 69.71
N THR A 315 -33.02 -9.68 70.37
CA THR A 315 -33.26 -8.32 69.88
C THR A 315 -31.95 -7.52 69.92
N LEU A 316 -31.10 -7.75 70.91
CA LEU A 316 -29.78 -7.11 71.00
C LEU A 316 -28.83 -7.66 69.92
N GLN A 317 -28.84 -8.98 69.67
CA GLN A 317 -28.10 -9.59 68.55
C GLN A 317 -28.62 -9.15 67.17
N LEU A 318 -29.94 -9.06 66.98
CA LEU A 318 -30.53 -8.59 65.73
C LEU A 318 -30.22 -7.12 65.47
N ASN A 319 -30.18 -6.28 66.50
CA ASN A 319 -29.86 -4.85 66.34
C ASN A 319 -28.40 -4.66 65.94
N HIS A 320 -27.46 -5.39 66.54
CA HIS A 320 -26.06 -5.39 66.10
C HIS A 320 -25.93 -5.88 64.64
N ALA A 321 -26.58 -6.99 64.29
CA ALA A 321 -26.56 -7.49 62.91
C ALA A 321 -27.24 -6.54 61.91
N ASN A 322 -28.30 -5.82 62.32
CA ASN A 322 -28.95 -4.80 61.48
C ASN A 322 -28.07 -3.57 61.27
N ASP A 323 -27.33 -3.15 62.30
CA ASP A 323 -26.42 -2.02 62.19
C ASP A 323 -25.20 -2.38 61.34
N ASP A 324 -24.69 -3.62 61.43
CA ASP A 324 -23.65 -4.16 60.54
C ASP A 324 -24.15 -4.24 59.08
N LEU A 325 -25.36 -4.77 58.85
CA LEU A 325 -25.98 -4.83 57.53
C LEU A 325 -26.22 -3.44 56.92
N LYS A 326 -26.63 -2.45 57.72
CA LYS A 326 -26.77 -1.07 57.25
C LYS A 326 -25.43 -0.48 56.83
N LEU A 327 -24.37 -0.78 57.58
CA LEU A 327 -23.03 -0.31 57.26
C LEU A 327 -22.54 -0.94 55.95
N GLU A 328 -22.75 -2.25 55.77
CA GLU A 328 -22.43 -2.98 54.54
C GLU A 328 -23.24 -2.48 53.33
N ILE A 329 -24.54 -2.21 53.49
CA ILE A 329 -25.38 -1.63 52.43
C ILE A 329 -24.87 -0.24 52.03
N THR A 330 -24.47 0.57 53.01
CA THR A 330 -23.96 1.93 52.76
C THR A 330 -22.60 1.89 52.05
N GLU A 331 -21.72 0.97 52.42
CA GLU A 331 -20.45 0.73 51.73
C GLU A 331 -20.66 0.23 50.30
N ARG A 332 -21.60 -0.71 50.11
CA ARG A 332 -21.95 -1.21 48.78
C ARG A 332 -22.53 -0.11 47.88
N GLN A 333 -23.40 0.75 48.41
CA GLN A 333 -23.92 1.89 47.66
C GLN A 333 -22.86 2.94 47.33
N ARG A 334 -21.86 3.14 48.20
CA ARG A 334 -20.68 3.95 47.83
C ARG A 334 -19.88 3.30 46.71
N ALA A 335 -19.60 2.02 46.79
CA ALA A 335 -18.87 1.28 45.76
C ALA A 335 -19.61 1.29 44.41
N GLU A 336 -20.94 1.10 44.41
CA GLU A 336 -21.77 1.18 43.20
C GLU A 336 -21.75 2.58 42.57
N ASN A 337 -21.81 3.64 43.39
CA ASN A 337 -21.71 5.02 42.91
C ASN A 337 -20.31 5.35 42.37
N GLU A 338 -19.24 4.86 43.01
CA GLU A 338 -17.87 4.99 42.51
C GLU A 338 -17.71 4.27 41.17
N ILE A 339 -18.19 3.03 41.05
CA ILE A 339 -18.17 2.28 39.78
C ILE A 339 -18.94 3.03 38.70
N ARG A 340 -20.10 3.61 39.03
CA ARG A 340 -20.89 4.39 38.06
C ARG A 340 -20.13 5.62 37.57
N GLN A 341 -19.55 6.40 38.49
CA GLN A 341 -18.73 7.56 38.12
C GLN A 341 -17.49 7.16 37.32
N LEU A 342 -16.88 6.03 37.66
CA LEU A 342 -15.72 5.49 36.93
C LEU A 342 -16.12 5.10 35.50
N ASN A 343 -17.26 4.44 35.32
CA ASN A 343 -17.79 4.04 34.01
C ASN A 343 -18.15 5.26 33.16
N GLU A 344 -18.88 6.25 33.72
CA GLU A 344 -19.19 7.51 33.02
C GLU A 344 -17.91 8.22 32.58
N THR A 345 -16.88 8.28 33.45
CA THR A 345 -15.58 8.87 33.12
C THR A 345 -14.84 8.06 32.05
N LEU A 346 -14.93 6.73 32.10
CA LEU A 346 -14.29 5.83 31.16
C LEU A 346 -14.94 5.94 29.78
N GLU A 347 -16.27 5.95 29.70
CA GLU A 347 -17.03 6.16 28.47
C GLU A 347 -16.68 7.50 27.83
N GLN A 348 -16.61 8.57 28.61
CA GLN A 348 -16.21 9.88 28.11
C GLN A 348 -14.76 9.85 27.59
N ARG A 349 -13.85 9.16 28.28
CA ARG A 349 -12.45 9.02 27.85
C ARG A 349 -12.33 8.18 26.58
N VAL A 350 -13.11 7.10 26.46
CA VAL A 350 -13.17 6.25 25.26
C VAL A 350 -13.72 7.06 24.09
N LYS A 351 -14.80 7.82 24.27
CA LYS A 351 -15.35 8.70 23.24
C LYS A 351 -14.34 9.74 22.77
N ASN A 352 -13.75 10.48 23.70
CA ASN A 352 -12.72 11.48 23.36
C ASN A 352 -11.54 10.85 22.63
N ARG A 353 -11.05 9.68 23.08
CA ARG A 353 -9.97 8.97 22.39
C ARG A 353 -10.37 8.47 21.02
N THR A 354 -11.60 8.02 20.83
CA THR A 354 -12.09 7.53 19.53
C THR A 354 -12.20 8.68 18.53
N GLU A 355 -12.67 9.85 18.96
CA GLU A 355 -12.71 11.07 18.15
C GLU A 355 -11.30 11.57 17.79
N GLU A 356 -10.38 11.60 18.76
CA GLU A 356 -8.97 11.92 18.51
C GLU A 356 -8.33 10.93 17.53
N LEU A 357 -8.59 9.63 17.67
CA LEU A 357 -8.05 8.60 16.79
C LEU A 357 -8.61 8.73 15.38
N ALA A 358 -9.91 8.99 15.24
CA ALA A 358 -10.56 9.21 13.95
C ALA A 358 -9.98 10.43 13.23
N LYS A 359 -9.77 11.53 13.95
CA LYS A 359 -9.14 12.74 13.40
C LYS A 359 -7.68 12.50 13.03
N ALA A 360 -6.91 11.82 13.89
CA ALA A 360 -5.52 11.47 13.58
C ALA A 360 -5.42 10.58 12.34
N ASN A 361 -6.33 9.62 12.17
CA ASN A 361 -6.36 8.75 11.00
C ASN A 361 -6.71 9.51 9.70
N THR A 362 -7.66 10.45 9.73
CA THR A 362 -7.98 11.26 8.55
C THR A 362 -6.86 12.21 8.19
N ASP A 363 -6.23 12.86 9.17
CA ASP A 363 -5.06 13.71 8.96
C ASP A 363 -3.87 12.91 8.42
N LEU A 364 -3.65 11.69 8.94
CA LEU A 364 -2.61 10.77 8.46
C LEU A 364 -2.87 10.33 7.02
N GLN A 365 -4.10 9.95 6.68
CA GLN A 365 -4.47 9.54 5.32
C GLN A 365 -4.26 10.69 4.33
N LYS A 366 -4.70 11.90 4.68
CA LYS A 366 -4.49 13.10 3.87
C LYS A 366 -3.01 13.43 3.67
N SER A 367 -2.21 13.32 4.73
CA SER A 367 -0.75 13.52 4.67
C SER A 367 -0.08 12.49 3.76
N LYS A 368 -0.51 11.22 3.85
CA LYS A 368 -0.03 10.12 2.98
C LYS A 368 -0.34 10.39 1.51
N GLU A 369 -1.58 10.74 1.18
CA GLU A 369 -1.98 11.03 -0.21
C GLU A 369 -1.23 12.23 -0.79
N MET A 370 -1.01 13.28 0.01
CA MET A 370 -0.18 14.42 -0.38
C MET A 370 1.27 14.02 -0.63
N ALA A 371 1.85 13.20 0.24
CA ALA A 371 3.22 12.70 0.10
C ALA A 371 3.38 11.82 -1.15
N GLU A 372 2.44 10.93 -1.43
CA GLU A 372 2.44 10.07 -2.62
C GLU A 372 2.30 10.89 -3.91
N THR A 373 1.38 11.86 -3.93
CA THR A 373 1.20 12.77 -5.08
C THR A 373 2.43 13.62 -5.33
N ALA A 374 3.06 14.12 -4.27
CA ALA A 374 4.32 14.85 -4.36
C ALA A 374 5.45 13.97 -4.91
N ASN A 375 5.56 12.72 -4.42
CA ASN A 375 6.59 11.79 -4.87
C ASN A 375 6.43 11.39 -6.36
N ARG A 376 5.19 11.16 -6.80
CA ARG A 376 4.88 10.93 -8.22
C ARG A 376 5.24 12.14 -9.09
N SER A 377 4.90 13.34 -8.64
CA SER A 377 5.22 14.59 -9.35
C SER A 377 6.73 14.82 -9.43
N LYS A 378 7.47 14.56 -8.34
CA LYS A 378 8.94 14.60 -8.29
C LYS A 378 9.55 13.64 -9.31
N SER A 379 9.07 12.39 -9.35
CA SER A 379 9.56 11.37 -10.29
C SER A 379 9.29 11.75 -11.75
N GLN A 380 8.09 12.25 -12.06
CA GLN A 380 7.74 12.71 -13.41
C GLN A 380 8.58 13.93 -13.84
N PHE A 381 8.86 14.85 -12.91
CA PHE A 381 9.72 15.99 -13.16
C PHE A 381 11.16 15.56 -13.47
N LEU A 382 11.74 14.67 -12.68
CA LEU A 382 13.09 14.15 -12.90
C LEU A 382 13.21 13.38 -14.23
N ALA A 383 12.18 12.62 -14.58
CA ALA A 383 12.09 11.94 -15.87
C ALA A 383 12.15 12.91 -17.06
N ASN A 384 11.36 13.99 -16.99
CA ASN A 384 11.35 15.02 -18.03
C ASN A 384 12.67 15.80 -18.06
N MET A 385 13.22 16.17 -16.90
CA MET A 385 14.50 16.88 -16.83
C MET A 385 15.65 16.06 -17.40
N SER A 386 15.70 14.74 -17.16
CA SER A 386 16.71 13.89 -17.80
C SER A 386 16.62 13.93 -19.32
N HIS A 387 15.41 13.88 -19.88
CA HIS A 387 15.21 13.97 -21.33
C HIS A 387 15.74 15.30 -21.90
N GLU A 388 15.42 16.40 -21.23
CA GLU A 388 15.87 17.75 -21.61
C GLU A 388 17.39 17.91 -21.51
N LEU A 389 18.05 17.22 -20.58
CA LEU A 389 19.50 17.25 -20.41
C LEU A 389 20.24 16.29 -21.36
N ARG A 390 19.67 15.12 -21.66
CA ARG A 390 20.30 14.11 -22.54
C ARG A 390 20.34 14.54 -24.00
N THR A 391 19.33 15.27 -24.47
CA THR A 391 19.25 15.72 -25.86
C THR A 391 20.42 16.61 -26.29
N PRO A 392 20.76 17.71 -25.58
CA PRO A 392 21.93 18.51 -25.93
C PRO A 392 23.24 17.73 -25.70
N LEU A 393 23.29 16.85 -24.70
CA LEU A 393 24.47 16.04 -24.41
C LEU A 393 24.78 15.03 -25.53
N ASN A 394 23.76 14.46 -26.16
CA ASN A 394 23.90 13.60 -27.33
C ASN A 394 24.57 14.31 -28.50
N ALA A 395 24.19 15.57 -28.77
CA ALA A 395 24.85 16.37 -29.80
C ALA A 395 26.31 16.66 -29.43
N ILE A 396 26.59 17.08 -28.19
CA ILE A 396 27.95 17.41 -27.73
C ILE A 396 28.88 16.19 -27.85
N LEU A 397 28.47 15.04 -27.30
CA LEU A 397 29.26 13.82 -27.34
C LEU A 397 29.41 13.28 -28.76
N GLY A 398 28.31 13.20 -29.51
CA GLY A 398 28.33 12.64 -30.85
C GLY A 398 29.11 13.49 -31.85
N PHE A 399 29.04 14.82 -31.79
CA PHE A 399 29.89 15.68 -32.62
C PHE A 399 31.35 15.66 -32.19
N SER A 400 31.64 15.53 -30.88
CA SER A 400 33.01 15.34 -30.42
C SER A 400 33.63 14.06 -31.00
N GLN A 401 32.88 12.95 -30.95
CA GLN A 401 33.29 11.66 -31.52
C GLN A 401 33.46 11.72 -33.04
N LEU A 402 32.53 12.38 -33.75
CA LEU A 402 32.66 12.60 -35.19
C LEU A 402 33.91 13.41 -35.55
N MET A 403 34.22 14.45 -34.76
CA MET A 403 35.41 15.26 -34.97
C MET A 403 36.66 14.38 -34.78
N GLN A 404 36.74 13.53 -33.76
CA GLN A 404 37.85 12.58 -33.58
C GLN A 404 38.09 11.61 -34.77
N ARG A 405 37.16 11.51 -35.74
CA ARG A 405 37.36 10.75 -36.99
C ARG A 405 38.11 11.51 -38.07
N ASP A 406 38.20 12.83 -37.96
CA ASP A 406 38.86 13.66 -38.96
C ASP A 406 40.39 13.57 -38.80
N THR A 407 41.04 13.06 -39.84
CA THR A 407 42.50 12.91 -39.91
C THR A 407 43.26 14.25 -39.92
N ALA A 408 42.57 15.38 -40.07
CA ALA A 408 43.16 16.73 -40.09
C ALA A 408 43.23 17.40 -38.71
N ILE A 409 42.84 16.71 -37.63
CA ILE A 409 42.85 17.25 -36.26
C ILE A 409 44.28 17.32 -35.69
N THR A 410 44.60 18.42 -35.03
CA THR A 410 45.88 18.58 -34.31
C THR A 410 45.84 17.88 -32.94
N PRO A 411 46.99 17.43 -32.39
CA PRO A 411 47.03 16.76 -31.08
C PRO A 411 46.35 17.55 -29.95
N SER A 412 46.55 18.88 -29.88
CA SER A 412 45.88 19.75 -28.91
C SER A 412 44.34 19.79 -29.08
N MET A 413 43.84 19.73 -30.31
CA MET A 413 42.40 19.64 -30.58
C MET A 413 41.86 18.25 -30.20
N GLN A 414 42.64 17.19 -30.38
CA GLN A 414 42.29 15.84 -29.94
C GLN A 414 42.20 15.75 -28.41
N ASP A 415 43.13 16.36 -27.68
CA ASP A 415 43.09 16.46 -26.22
C ASP A 415 41.86 17.22 -25.73
N ASN A 416 41.55 18.37 -26.33
CA ASN A 416 40.37 19.16 -25.99
C ASN A 416 39.07 18.39 -26.26
N LEU A 417 38.98 17.66 -27.37
CA LEU A 417 37.84 16.79 -27.68
C LEU A 417 37.72 15.63 -26.68
N GLY A 418 38.85 15.05 -26.27
CA GLY A 418 38.90 14.04 -25.20
C GLY A 418 38.44 14.58 -23.85
N ILE A 419 38.77 15.83 -23.51
CA ILE A 419 38.27 16.50 -22.30
C ILE A 419 36.75 16.70 -22.39
N ILE A 420 36.24 17.23 -23.51
CA ILE A 420 34.80 17.45 -23.73
C ILE A 420 34.04 16.12 -23.62
N GLU A 421 34.56 15.04 -24.19
CA GLU A 421 33.97 13.71 -24.12
C GLU A 421 33.95 13.19 -22.67
N ARG A 422 35.08 13.21 -21.95
CA ARG A 422 35.14 12.76 -20.55
C ARG A 422 34.21 13.57 -19.64
N SER A 423 34.15 14.89 -19.82
CA SER A 423 33.25 15.76 -19.05
C SER A 423 31.78 15.49 -19.37
N GLY A 424 31.44 15.24 -20.64
CA GLY A 424 30.09 14.90 -21.05
C GLY A 424 29.64 13.53 -20.54
N GLU A 425 30.50 12.51 -20.62
CA GLU A 425 30.26 11.17 -20.06
C GLU A 425 30.12 11.23 -18.53
N HIS A 426 30.92 12.05 -17.85
CA HIS A 426 30.77 12.28 -16.41
C HIS A 426 29.40 12.89 -16.07
N LEU A 427 28.97 13.95 -16.78
CA LEU A 427 27.65 14.56 -16.58
C LEU A 427 26.52 13.56 -16.84
N LEU A 428 26.66 12.72 -17.87
CA LEU A 428 25.70 11.66 -18.17
C LEU A 428 25.60 10.66 -17.01
N ALA A 429 26.72 10.25 -16.44
CA ALA A 429 26.75 9.37 -15.28
C ALA A 429 26.02 10.00 -14.08
N LEU A 430 26.24 11.28 -13.79
CA LEU A 430 25.53 11.99 -12.71
C LEU A 430 24.02 12.05 -12.94
N ILE A 431 23.59 12.32 -14.18
CA ILE A 431 22.17 12.33 -14.55
C ILE A 431 21.57 10.93 -14.37
N ASN A 432 22.29 9.89 -14.78
CA ASN A 432 21.86 8.51 -14.62
C ASN A 432 21.73 8.11 -13.15
N ASP A 433 22.68 8.51 -12.30
CA ASP A 433 22.61 8.24 -10.86
C ASP A 433 21.37 8.88 -10.21
N VAL A 434 21.07 10.14 -10.56
CA VAL A 434 19.87 10.84 -10.06
C VAL A 434 18.59 10.13 -10.51
N LEU A 435 18.55 9.68 -11.76
CA LEU A 435 17.41 8.94 -12.29
C LEU A 435 17.24 7.57 -11.65
N ASP A 436 18.33 6.84 -11.46
CA ASP A 436 18.27 5.52 -10.83
C ASP A 436 17.81 5.68 -9.38
N MET A 437 18.27 6.70 -8.65
CA MET A 437 17.72 7.02 -7.33
C MET A 437 16.21 7.32 -7.39
N SER A 438 15.75 8.09 -8.37
CA SER A 438 14.31 8.36 -8.55
C SER A 438 13.50 7.10 -8.84
N LYS A 439 14.01 6.16 -9.65
CA LYS A 439 13.34 4.88 -9.93
C LYS A 439 13.28 4.00 -8.68
N ILE A 440 14.32 4.04 -7.87
CA ILE A 440 14.42 3.33 -6.60
C ILE A 440 13.36 3.84 -5.62
N GLU A 441 13.27 5.16 -5.42
CA GLU A 441 12.27 5.80 -4.55
C GLU A 441 10.83 5.50 -4.99
N ALA A 442 10.61 5.39 -6.31
CA ALA A 442 9.31 5.07 -6.90
C ALA A 442 8.99 3.56 -6.94
N GLY A 443 9.93 2.68 -6.57
CA GLY A 443 9.75 1.23 -6.64
C GLY A 443 9.68 0.64 -8.05
N ARG A 444 10.15 1.37 -9.07
CA ARG A 444 10.01 1.01 -10.51
C ARG A 444 11.26 0.41 -11.14
N MET A 445 12.27 0.12 -10.34
CA MET A 445 13.53 -0.40 -10.87
C MET A 445 13.42 -1.88 -11.22
N THR A 446 13.78 -2.25 -12.45
CA THR A 446 13.72 -3.63 -12.96
C THR A 446 15.11 -4.26 -13.08
N ILE A 447 15.16 -5.59 -13.21
CA ILE A 447 16.38 -6.40 -13.35
C ILE A 447 16.38 -7.01 -14.74
N ASP A 448 17.45 -6.80 -15.50
CA ASP A 448 17.64 -7.42 -16.83
C ASP A 448 18.71 -8.50 -16.70
N LYS A 449 18.33 -9.79 -16.81
CA LYS A 449 19.25 -10.91 -16.55
C LYS A 449 19.89 -11.41 -17.84
N ASP A 450 21.20 -11.23 -17.97
CA ASP A 450 22.00 -11.71 -19.09
C ASP A 450 22.99 -12.80 -18.66
N SER A 451 23.38 -13.67 -19.58
CA SER A 451 24.43 -14.68 -19.36
C SER A 451 25.78 -14.16 -19.82
N PHE A 452 26.82 -14.26 -18.97
CA PHE A 452 28.15 -13.73 -19.27
C PHE A 452 29.26 -14.48 -18.53
N GLU A 453 30.52 -14.25 -18.97
CA GLU A 453 31.72 -14.78 -18.32
C GLU A 453 32.13 -13.90 -17.13
N LEU A 454 31.96 -14.45 -15.91
CA LEU A 454 32.22 -13.74 -14.66
C LEU A 454 33.72 -13.42 -14.50
N HIS A 455 34.59 -14.38 -14.79
CA HIS A 455 36.04 -14.21 -14.59
C HIS A 455 36.61 -13.07 -15.43
N GLN A 456 36.23 -13.03 -16.71
CA GLN A 456 36.66 -11.97 -17.61
C GLN A 456 36.12 -10.61 -17.15
N THR A 457 34.85 -10.54 -16.77
CA THR A 457 34.23 -9.31 -16.24
C THR A 457 34.97 -8.78 -15.00
N LEU A 458 35.27 -9.65 -14.03
CA LEU A 458 36.00 -9.27 -12.82
C LEU A 458 37.43 -8.85 -13.13
N LYS A 459 38.09 -9.53 -14.08
CA LYS A 459 39.42 -9.19 -14.56
C LYS A 459 39.46 -7.79 -15.16
N ASP A 460 38.48 -7.43 -15.99
CA ASP A 460 38.43 -6.14 -16.65
C ASP A 460 38.23 -5.00 -15.64
N ILE A 461 37.36 -5.20 -14.65
CA ILE A 461 37.15 -4.24 -13.56
C ILE A 461 38.42 -4.11 -12.70
N ALA A 462 39.05 -5.23 -12.35
CA ALA A 462 40.28 -5.26 -11.57
C ALA A 462 41.43 -4.54 -12.29
N SER A 463 41.62 -4.78 -13.59
CA SER A 463 42.61 -4.09 -14.41
C SER A 463 42.35 -2.59 -14.47
N MET A 464 41.10 -2.17 -14.66
CA MET A 464 40.71 -0.75 -14.66
C MET A 464 41.03 -0.08 -13.32
N MET A 465 40.76 -0.75 -12.20
CA MET A 465 41.01 -0.20 -10.87
C MET A 465 42.49 -0.19 -10.50
N ARG A 466 43.27 -1.17 -10.97
CA ARG A 466 44.73 -1.19 -10.82
C ARG A 466 45.36 0.08 -11.39
N ILE A 467 45.00 0.46 -12.61
CA ILE A 467 45.49 1.71 -13.24
C ILE A 467 45.18 2.94 -12.38
N ARG A 468 43.99 3.00 -11.77
CA ARG A 468 43.59 4.12 -10.91
C ARG A 468 44.29 4.12 -9.56
N ALA A 469 44.55 2.94 -9.00
CA ALA A 469 45.30 2.74 -7.77
C ALA A 469 46.78 3.10 -7.96
N ASP A 470 47.39 2.65 -9.06
CA ASP A 470 48.79 2.91 -9.41
C ASP A 470 49.05 4.41 -9.59
N LYS A 471 48.12 5.16 -10.22
CA LYS A 471 48.17 6.63 -10.30
C LYS A 471 48.23 7.34 -8.95
N LYS A 472 47.75 6.70 -7.89
CA LYS A 472 47.82 7.16 -6.50
C LYS A 472 48.89 6.44 -5.68
N ASN A 473 49.72 5.60 -6.30
CA ASN A 473 50.71 4.73 -5.64
C ASN A 473 50.09 3.79 -4.59
N LEU A 474 48.85 3.34 -4.80
CA LEU A 474 48.15 2.42 -3.91
C LEU A 474 48.35 0.97 -4.36
N HIS A 475 48.62 0.07 -3.42
CA HIS A 475 48.71 -1.35 -3.73
C HIS A 475 47.31 -1.95 -4.00
N PHE A 476 47.11 -2.61 -5.14
CA PHE A 476 45.84 -3.27 -5.45
C PHE A 476 45.96 -4.80 -5.58
N THR A 477 45.26 -5.52 -4.71
CA THR A 477 45.17 -6.99 -4.70
C THR A 477 43.82 -7.46 -5.22
N TRP A 478 43.83 -8.51 -6.04
CA TRP A 478 42.63 -9.20 -6.50
C TRP A 478 42.79 -10.69 -6.25
N GLU A 479 41.87 -11.25 -5.45
CA GLU A 479 41.84 -12.65 -5.04
C GLU A 479 40.48 -13.27 -5.37
N HIS A 480 40.47 -14.54 -5.77
CA HIS A 480 39.25 -15.33 -5.95
C HIS A 480 39.50 -16.79 -5.59
N ASN A 481 38.45 -17.54 -5.22
CA ASN A 481 38.59 -18.97 -4.97
C ASN A 481 38.72 -19.78 -6.29
N PRO A 482 39.47 -20.90 -6.30
CA PRO A 482 39.65 -21.73 -7.51
C PRO A 482 38.34 -22.33 -8.06
N ASP A 483 37.35 -22.54 -7.20
CA ASP A 483 36.06 -23.14 -7.55
C ASP A 483 35.03 -22.09 -8.03
N LEU A 484 35.45 -20.85 -8.26
CA LEU A 484 34.59 -19.81 -8.80
C LEU A 484 34.07 -20.25 -10.18
N ILE A 485 32.76 -20.12 -10.42
CA ILE A 485 32.17 -20.55 -11.68
C ILE A 485 32.43 -19.56 -12.83
N GLY A 486 32.70 -20.09 -14.02
CA GLY A 486 33.03 -19.31 -15.21
C GLY A 486 31.89 -18.42 -15.69
N TYR A 487 30.69 -19.00 -15.80
CA TYR A 487 29.55 -18.41 -16.48
C TYR A 487 28.34 -18.31 -15.54
N ILE A 488 27.78 -17.11 -15.45
CA ILE A 488 26.61 -16.83 -14.59
C ILE A 488 25.55 -16.06 -15.37
N LYS A 489 24.33 -16.09 -14.85
CA LYS A 489 23.20 -15.31 -15.33
C LYS A 489 22.69 -14.36 -14.24
N THR A 490 22.85 -13.06 -14.48
CA THR A 490 22.41 -11.96 -13.60
C THR A 490 22.44 -10.63 -14.37
N ASP A 491 22.14 -9.50 -13.74
CA ASP A 491 22.24 -8.19 -14.36
C ASP A 491 23.70 -7.69 -14.35
N LEU A 492 24.39 -7.87 -15.48
CA LEU A 492 25.79 -7.48 -15.68
C LEU A 492 26.00 -5.98 -15.43
N SER A 493 25.08 -5.14 -15.88
CA SER A 493 25.20 -3.68 -15.78
C SER A 493 25.17 -3.24 -14.31
N LYS A 494 24.22 -3.76 -13.53
CA LYS A 494 24.10 -3.44 -12.10
C LYS A 494 25.28 -3.98 -11.30
N LEU A 495 25.70 -5.23 -11.57
CA LEU A 495 26.87 -5.81 -10.91
C LEU A 495 28.13 -4.99 -11.16
N ARG A 496 28.40 -4.64 -12.42
CA ARG A 496 29.55 -3.81 -12.80
C ARG A 496 29.49 -2.44 -12.13
N GLN A 497 28.32 -1.78 -12.12
CA GLN A 497 28.16 -0.49 -11.48
C GLN A 497 28.41 -0.55 -9.96
N THR A 498 27.89 -1.57 -9.28
CA THR A 498 28.14 -1.82 -7.85
C THR A 498 29.63 -1.94 -7.57
N LEU A 499 30.36 -2.76 -8.34
CA LEU A 499 31.79 -2.95 -8.15
C LEU A 499 32.60 -1.67 -8.46
N ILE A 500 32.27 -0.97 -9.54
CA ILE A 500 32.91 0.29 -9.91
C ILE A 500 32.68 1.36 -8.84
N ASN A 501 31.48 1.46 -8.29
CA ASN A 501 31.15 2.43 -7.23
C ASN A 501 31.94 2.14 -5.94
N LEU A 502 31.98 0.89 -5.49
CA LEU A 502 32.68 0.52 -4.25
C LEU A 502 34.20 0.64 -4.41
N LEU A 503 34.79 0.09 -5.47
CA LEU A 503 36.23 0.18 -5.73
C LEU A 503 36.66 1.61 -6.07
N GLY A 504 35.81 2.36 -6.78
CA GLY A 504 36.04 3.78 -7.05
C GLY A 504 36.09 4.61 -5.77
N ASN A 505 35.20 4.34 -4.81
CA ASN A 505 35.24 4.96 -3.49
C ASN A 505 36.51 4.55 -2.72
N ALA A 506 36.89 3.27 -2.74
CA ALA A 506 38.12 2.80 -2.10
C ALA A 506 39.36 3.54 -2.63
N VAL A 507 39.54 3.64 -3.95
CA VAL A 507 40.66 4.42 -4.55
C VAL A 507 40.56 5.90 -4.21
N LYS A 508 39.34 6.46 -4.19
CA LYS A 508 39.14 7.88 -3.94
C LYS A 508 39.52 8.28 -2.52
N TYR A 509 39.13 7.50 -1.51
CA TYR A 509 39.28 7.81 -0.08
C TYR A 509 40.50 7.17 0.58
N THR A 510 41.34 6.48 -0.20
CA THR A 510 42.65 6.00 0.23
C THR A 510 43.72 6.91 -0.39
N GLU A 511 44.57 7.47 0.47
CA GLU A 511 45.73 8.29 0.05
C GLU A 511 47.02 7.46 0.05
N GLU A 512 47.20 6.60 1.06
CA GLU A 512 48.35 5.71 1.21
C GLU A 512 47.88 4.30 1.60
N GLY A 513 48.68 3.28 1.26
CA GLY A 513 48.40 1.89 1.56
C GLY A 513 47.85 1.12 0.36
N GLY A 514 46.67 0.51 0.46
CA GLY A 514 46.16 -0.34 -0.59
C GLY A 514 44.67 -0.70 -0.49
N LEU A 515 44.23 -1.41 -1.52
CA LEU A 515 42.88 -1.91 -1.68
C LEU A 515 42.89 -3.39 -2.11
N ALA A 516 41.88 -4.13 -1.68
CA ALA A 516 41.71 -5.54 -1.99
C ALA A 516 40.30 -5.84 -2.49
N LEU A 517 40.20 -6.61 -3.58
CA LEU A 517 38.97 -7.23 -4.05
C LEU A 517 39.06 -8.74 -3.86
N ARG A 518 38.21 -9.30 -3.00
CA ARG A 518 38.08 -10.76 -2.80
C ARG A 518 36.72 -11.23 -3.26
N VAL A 519 36.70 -12.28 -4.08
CA VAL A 519 35.45 -12.89 -4.59
C VAL A 519 35.42 -14.38 -4.29
N HIS A 520 34.36 -14.82 -3.63
CA HIS A 520 34.13 -16.23 -3.32
C HIS A 520 32.79 -16.69 -3.89
N GLY A 521 32.67 -17.96 -4.24
CA GLY A 521 31.40 -18.52 -4.71
C GLY A 521 31.16 -19.94 -4.20
N ASN A 522 29.92 -20.22 -3.81
CA ASN A 522 29.50 -21.51 -3.27
C ASN A 522 28.17 -21.96 -3.91
N LYS A 523 28.02 -23.26 -4.19
CA LYS A 523 26.73 -23.84 -4.63
C LYS A 523 25.72 -23.87 -3.48
N ILE A 524 24.43 -23.70 -3.82
CA ILE A 524 23.33 -23.75 -2.87
C ILE A 524 22.70 -25.16 -2.92
N ASP A 525 22.85 -25.95 -1.85
CA ASP A 525 22.51 -27.39 -1.79
C ASP A 525 21.02 -27.76 -1.94
N LYS A 526 20.10 -26.79 -2.15
CA LYS A 526 18.65 -27.01 -2.31
C LYS A 526 17.99 -26.10 -3.35
N ALA A 527 18.59 -25.95 -4.53
CA ALA A 527 17.90 -25.26 -5.62
C ALA A 527 16.79 -26.15 -6.21
N LEU A 528 15.53 -25.71 -6.10
CA LEU A 528 14.46 -26.19 -7.00
C LEU A 528 14.75 -25.73 -8.44
N ASP A 529 14.26 -26.46 -9.44
CA ASP A 529 14.33 -26.02 -10.85
C ASP A 529 13.85 -24.56 -10.97
N ASN A 530 14.63 -23.71 -11.64
CA ASN A 530 14.46 -22.25 -11.78
C ASN A 530 14.72 -21.36 -10.54
N GLN A 531 15.46 -21.81 -9.53
CA GLN A 531 15.99 -20.93 -8.47
C GLN A 531 17.51 -20.72 -8.57
N PRO A 532 18.04 -19.56 -8.10
CA PRO A 532 19.47 -19.32 -8.06
C PRO A 532 20.16 -20.43 -7.25
N ASN A 533 21.10 -21.11 -7.89
CA ASN A 533 21.78 -22.31 -7.40
C ASN A 533 23.23 -22.04 -7.00
N TYR A 534 23.65 -20.78 -7.03
CA TYR A 534 24.99 -20.34 -6.69
C TYR A 534 24.94 -19.01 -5.93
N GLN A 535 25.78 -18.85 -4.91
CA GLN A 535 25.90 -17.62 -4.14
C GLN A 535 27.32 -17.06 -4.28
N LEU A 536 27.42 -15.81 -4.73
CA LEU A 536 28.66 -15.05 -4.77
C LEU A 536 28.79 -14.19 -3.52
N HIS A 537 30.01 -14.07 -3.00
CA HIS A 537 30.39 -13.22 -1.88
C HIS A 537 31.52 -12.31 -2.33
N PHE A 538 31.35 -11.01 -2.11
CA PHE A 538 32.29 -9.98 -2.50
C PHE A 538 32.76 -9.25 -1.25
N GLU A 539 34.07 -9.06 -1.14
CA GLU A 539 34.70 -8.23 -0.12
C GLU A 539 35.57 -7.19 -0.79
N ILE A 540 35.32 -5.91 -0.46
CA ILE A 540 36.10 -4.77 -0.91
C ILE A 540 36.70 -4.12 0.33
N GLU A 541 38.01 -4.18 0.46
CA GLU A 541 38.77 -3.62 1.58
C GLU A 541 39.62 -2.44 1.11
N ASP A 542 39.65 -1.37 1.90
CA ASP A 542 40.51 -0.22 1.72
C ASP A 542 41.21 0.12 3.04
N SER A 543 42.43 0.68 2.96
CA SER A 543 43.18 1.20 4.10
C SER A 543 43.04 2.71 4.27
N GLY A 544 41.95 3.31 3.80
CA GLY A 544 41.75 4.75 3.74
C GLY A 544 41.38 5.40 5.07
N VAL A 545 40.78 6.60 4.99
CA VAL A 545 40.44 7.42 6.17
C VAL A 545 39.42 6.77 7.12
N GLY A 546 38.70 5.74 6.66
CA GLY A 546 37.63 5.09 7.41
C GLY A 546 36.41 6.00 7.65
N ILE A 547 35.37 5.42 8.24
CA ILE A 547 34.06 6.03 8.47
C ILE A 547 33.81 6.11 9.98
N ALA A 548 33.31 7.25 10.47
CA ALA A 548 33.00 7.41 11.88
C ALA A 548 31.81 6.50 12.30
N PRO A 549 31.81 5.94 13.52
CA PRO A 549 30.74 5.05 13.98
C PRO A 549 29.34 5.66 13.90
N GLU A 550 29.20 6.96 14.18
CA GLU A 550 27.94 7.70 14.04
C GLU A 550 27.42 7.80 12.59
N GLU A 551 28.30 7.68 11.59
CA GLU A 551 27.97 7.83 10.17
C GLU A 551 27.75 6.48 9.47
N LEU A 552 28.17 5.34 10.07
CA LEU A 552 28.00 4.00 9.49
C LEU A 552 26.55 3.63 9.14
N ASN A 553 25.59 4.14 9.90
CA ASN A 553 24.17 3.88 9.64
C ASN A 553 23.60 4.78 8.54
N THR A 554 24.24 5.92 8.25
CA THR A 554 23.74 6.92 7.31
C THR A 554 24.50 6.93 5.97
N VAL A 555 25.65 6.25 5.85
CA VAL A 555 26.45 6.23 4.60
C VAL A 555 25.72 5.65 3.37
N PHE A 556 24.66 4.88 3.58
CA PHE A 556 23.82 4.36 2.51
C PHE A 556 22.54 5.19 2.28
N GLU A 557 22.36 6.30 2.98
CA GLU A 557 21.31 7.27 2.72
C GLU A 557 21.68 8.17 1.53
N ALA A 558 20.68 8.61 0.77
CA ALA A 558 20.91 9.41 -0.41
C ALA A 558 21.35 10.83 -0.05
N PHE A 559 22.30 11.38 -0.83
CA PHE A 559 22.86 12.72 -0.66
C PHE A 559 23.65 12.93 0.65
N VAL A 560 23.92 11.87 1.40
CA VAL A 560 24.77 11.93 2.60
C VAL A 560 26.23 11.83 2.16
N GLN A 561 27.04 12.77 2.61
CA GLN A 561 28.49 12.78 2.46
C GLN A 561 29.12 12.75 3.85
N VAL A 562 30.11 11.86 4.03
CA VAL A 562 30.79 11.65 5.32
C VAL A 562 31.60 12.89 5.70
N SER A 563 31.49 13.34 6.95
CA SER A 563 32.10 14.56 7.48
C SER A 563 33.63 14.55 7.43
N SER A 564 34.22 13.36 7.52
CA SER A 564 35.66 13.10 7.42
C SER A 564 36.24 13.44 6.03
N SER A 565 35.39 13.70 5.04
CA SER A 565 35.74 14.04 3.65
C SER A 565 35.84 15.54 3.36
N LYS A 566 35.90 16.42 4.38
CA LYS A 566 35.80 17.90 4.28
C LYS A 566 36.84 18.64 3.39
N GLY A 567 37.69 17.93 2.65
CA GLY A 567 38.60 18.49 1.64
C GLY A 567 38.44 17.95 0.22
N VAL A 568 37.60 16.92 -0.01
CA VAL A 568 37.41 16.26 -1.30
C VAL A 568 35.93 16.38 -1.71
N THR A 569 35.53 17.55 -2.20
CA THR A 569 34.18 17.86 -2.71
C THR A 569 33.95 17.29 -4.10
N GLU A 570 34.08 15.99 -4.28
CA GLU A 570 33.69 15.32 -5.51
C GLU A 570 32.63 14.25 -5.23
N GLY A 571 31.58 14.19 -6.05
CA GLY A 571 30.56 13.13 -5.99
C GLY A 571 29.20 13.56 -5.43
N THR A 572 28.14 12.90 -5.90
CA THR A 572 26.74 13.25 -5.63
C THR A 572 26.19 12.71 -4.31
N GLY A 573 26.94 11.85 -3.61
CA GLY A 573 26.43 11.14 -2.43
C GLY A 573 25.33 10.10 -2.76
N LEU A 574 25.19 9.72 -4.03
CA LEU A 574 24.17 8.74 -4.47
C LEU A 574 24.73 7.32 -4.65
N GLY A 575 26.03 7.18 -4.93
CA GLY A 575 26.62 5.91 -5.34
C GLY A 575 26.43 4.75 -4.34
N LEU A 576 26.58 4.99 -3.04
CA LEU A 576 26.37 3.95 -2.02
C LEU A 576 24.89 3.61 -1.83
N ALA A 577 23.99 4.61 -1.85
CA ALA A 577 22.55 4.40 -1.77
C ALA A 577 22.04 3.54 -2.95
N ILE A 578 22.50 3.85 -4.17
CA ILE A 578 22.20 3.08 -5.39
C ILE A 578 22.78 1.67 -5.29
N THR A 579 24.03 1.54 -4.85
CA THR A 579 24.71 0.24 -4.68
C THR A 579 23.96 -0.69 -3.74
N ARG A 580 23.54 -0.18 -2.56
CA ARG A 580 22.74 -0.96 -1.60
C ARG A 580 21.44 -1.45 -2.25
N ARG A 581 20.79 -0.60 -3.04
CA ARG A 581 19.54 -0.98 -3.68
C ARG A 581 19.73 -2.00 -4.81
N PHE A 582 20.78 -1.89 -5.61
CA PHE A 582 21.07 -2.88 -6.66
C PHE A 582 21.28 -4.26 -6.05
N ILE A 583 22.05 -4.33 -4.96
CA ILE A 583 22.30 -5.57 -4.23
C ILE A 583 20.99 -6.15 -3.69
N GLN A 584 20.13 -5.34 -3.06
CA GLN A 584 18.80 -5.76 -2.59
C GLN A 584 17.90 -6.27 -3.72
N LEU A 585 17.88 -5.58 -4.87
CA LEU A 585 17.09 -6.01 -6.04
C LEU A 585 17.58 -7.36 -6.55
N LEU A 586 18.89 -7.57 -6.61
CA LEU A 586 19.49 -8.85 -6.99
C LEU A 586 19.33 -9.95 -5.91
N GLY A 587 18.60 -9.70 -4.83
CA GLY A 587 18.33 -10.68 -3.77
C GLY A 587 19.47 -10.83 -2.75
N GLY A 588 20.39 -9.88 -2.71
CA GLY A 588 21.53 -9.83 -1.82
C GLY A 588 21.39 -8.84 -0.67
N GLU A 589 22.41 -8.80 0.20
CA GLU A 589 22.56 -7.79 1.24
C GLU A 589 24.01 -7.27 1.29
N ILE A 590 24.18 -6.00 1.64
CA ILE A 590 25.49 -5.35 1.83
C ILE A 590 25.64 -4.88 3.27
N SER A 591 26.85 -5.06 3.80
CA SER A 591 27.28 -4.60 5.12
C SER A 591 28.61 -3.86 4.99
N VAL A 592 28.88 -2.97 5.94
CA VAL A 592 30.12 -2.20 6.02
C VAL A 592 30.68 -2.30 7.43
N MET A 593 31.99 -2.51 7.52
CA MET A 593 32.76 -2.43 8.75
C MET A 593 33.86 -1.41 8.52
N SER A 594 34.00 -0.41 9.38
CA SER A 594 35.05 0.59 9.23
C SER A 594 35.48 1.14 10.58
N GLU A 595 36.75 1.53 10.67
CA GLU A 595 37.32 2.23 11.82
C GLU A 595 38.07 3.46 11.31
N LEU A 596 37.85 4.61 11.97
CA LEU A 596 38.46 5.88 11.57
C LEU A 596 39.99 5.77 11.59
N GLY A 597 40.62 6.09 10.45
CA GLY A 597 42.06 6.02 10.23
C GLY A 597 42.62 4.62 9.95
N LYS A 598 41.79 3.58 9.88
CA LYS A 598 42.22 2.21 9.51
C LYS A 598 41.59 1.68 8.21
N GLY A 599 40.63 2.41 7.65
CA GLY A 599 39.97 2.07 6.40
C GLY A 599 38.61 1.38 6.57
N SER A 600 38.10 0.79 5.50
CA SER A 600 36.75 0.22 5.43
C SER A 600 36.72 -1.12 4.71
N LEU A 601 35.76 -1.96 5.10
CA LEU A 601 35.50 -3.27 4.52
C LEU A 601 34.01 -3.36 4.17
N PHE A 602 33.71 -3.36 2.88
CA PHE A 602 32.37 -3.59 2.36
C PHE A 602 32.22 -5.05 1.98
N LYS A 603 31.20 -5.72 2.53
CA LYS A 603 30.87 -7.11 2.22
C LYS A 603 29.46 -7.21 1.69
N PHE A 604 29.28 -7.92 0.59
CA PHE A 604 27.96 -8.24 0.09
C PHE A 604 27.89 -9.62 -0.57
N PHE A 605 26.69 -10.19 -0.62
CA PHE A 605 26.45 -11.45 -1.31
C PHE A 605 25.39 -11.30 -2.39
N LEU A 606 25.44 -12.14 -3.43
CA LEU A 606 24.46 -12.18 -4.52
C LEU A 606 24.08 -13.62 -4.86
N PRO A 607 22.79 -13.98 -4.83
CA PRO A 607 22.31 -15.23 -5.42
C PRO A 607 22.27 -15.12 -6.95
N VAL A 608 22.88 -16.06 -7.66
CA VAL A 608 22.97 -16.09 -9.14
C VAL A 608 22.63 -17.46 -9.70
N GLU A 609 22.26 -17.48 -10.98
CA GLU A 609 22.04 -18.71 -11.75
C GLU A 609 23.33 -19.07 -12.51
N ILE A 610 23.64 -20.36 -12.60
CA ILE A 610 24.74 -20.87 -13.42
C ILE A 610 24.31 -20.87 -14.89
N ALA A 611 25.12 -20.29 -15.78
CA ALA A 611 24.86 -20.27 -17.22
C ALA A 611 25.76 -21.27 -17.97
N ASN A 612 25.36 -21.67 -19.18
CA ASN A 612 26.20 -22.48 -20.06
C ASN A 612 26.94 -21.61 -21.08
N GLU A 613 28.13 -22.06 -21.48
CA GLU A 613 28.95 -21.38 -22.50
C GLU A 613 28.22 -21.21 -23.85
N ALA A 614 27.33 -22.15 -24.19
CA ALA A 614 26.52 -22.08 -25.41
C ALA A 614 25.54 -20.89 -25.45
N ASP A 615 25.20 -20.31 -24.30
CA ASP A 615 24.25 -19.20 -24.18
C ASP A 615 24.90 -17.82 -24.50
N ILE A 616 26.21 -17.78 -24.76
CA ILE A 616 27.02 -16.53 -24.81
C ILE A 616 27.54 -16.19 -26.23
N ALA A 617 27.53 -17.13 -27.19
CA ALA A 617 28.03 -16.88 -28.54
C ALA A 617 27.09 -15.91 -29.29
N PRO A 618 27.49 -14.67 -29.71
CA PRO A 618 28.82 -14.23 -30.17
C PRO A 618 29.18 -12.75 -29.81
N LEU A 619 29.53 -12.45 -28.56
CA LEU A 619 29.81 -11.06 -28.12
C LEU A 619 31.29 -10.62 -28.19
N GLN A 620 32.24 -11.53 -28.38
CA GLN A 620 33.69 -11.23 -28.30
C GLN A 620 34.29 -10.52 -29.54
N THR A 621 33.54 -10.28 -30.63
CA THR A 621 34.08 -9.68 -31.88
C THR A 621 33.94 -8.15 -31.97
N ARG A 622 33.47 -7.46 -30.92
CA ARG A 622 32.89 -6.10 -31.03
C ARG A 622 33.83 -4.90 -30.81
N CYS A 623 35.12 -5.10 -30.55
CA CYS A 623 36.05 -3.99 -30.28
C CYS A 623 36.95 -3.61 -31.47
N ARG A 624 36.39 -3.52 -32.70
CA ARG A 624 37.14 -3.01 -33.85
C ARG A 624 36.45 -1.77 -34.42
N ARG A 625 37.22 -0.71 -34.69
CA ARG A 625 36.71 0.53 -35.30
C ARG A 625 36.23 0.23 -36.72
N ILE A 626 34.99 0.59 -37.03
CA ILE A 626 34.41 0.45 -38.37
C ILE A 626 34.84 1.62 -39.23
N ILE A 627 35.55 1.33 -40.33
CA ILE A 627 35.97 2.32 -41.33
C ILE A 627 34.82 2.59 -42.29
N CYS A 628 34.31 1.55 -42.94
CA CYS A 628 33.28 1.67 -43.96
C CYS A 628 32.52 0.35 -44.17
N LEU A 629 31.48 0.37 -44.99
CA LEU A 629 30.79 -0.83 -45.44
C LEU A 629 31.70 -1.68 -46.33
N LYS A 630 31.70 -3.00 -46.10
CA LYS A 630 32.44 -3.94 -46.96
C LYS A 630 31.95 -3.82 -48.42
N PRO A 631 32.84 -3.73 -49.42
CA PRO A 631 32.47 -3.62 -50.82
C PRO A 631 31.54 -4.76 -51.30
N GLY A 632 30.63 -4.45 -52.23
CA GLY A 632 29.70 -5.42 -52.83
C GLY A 632 28.40 -5.66 -52.07
N GLN A 633 28.09 -4.82 -51.07
CA GLN A 633 26.81 -4.84 -50.36
C GLN A 633 25.70 -4.11 -51.11
N PRO A 634 24.42 -4.46 -50.84
CA PRO A 634 23.28 -3.78 -51.46
C PRO A 634 23.20 -2.32 -51.01
N VAL A 635 22.48 -1.51 -51.79
CA VAL A 635 22.22 -0.12 -51.43
C VAL A 635 21.14 -0.09 -50.35
N TYR A 636 21.45 0.52 -49.20
CA TYR A 636 20.53 0.60 -48.07
C TYR A 636 19.88 1.98 -47.98
N ARG A 637 18.56 2.04 -48.13
CA ARG A 637 17.75 3.24 -47.91
C ARG A 637 17.44 3.37 -46.42
N ILE A 638 17.98 4.37 -45.76
CA ILE A 638 17.76 4.60 -44.32
C ILE A 638 17.00 5.90 -44.11
N LEU A 639 15.90 5.84 -43.36
CA LEU A 639 15.12 7.01 -42.96
C LEU A 639 15.48 7.41 -41.53
N ILE A 640 15.84 8.68 -41.34
CA ILE A 640 16.16 9.28 -40.04
C ILE A 640 15.02 10.23 -39.65
N VAL A 641 14.34 9.92 -38.54
CA VAL A 641 13.19 10.70 -38.05
C VAL A 641 13.48 11.21 -36.65
N ASP A 642 13.61 12.52 -36.50
CA ASP A 642 13.84 13.21 -35.21
C ASP A 642 13.40 14.67 -35.39
N ASP A 643 12.82 15.32 -34.37
CA ASP A 643 12.39 16.72 -34.49
C ASP A 643 13.57 17.70 -34.39
N LYS A 644 14.65 17.31 -33.72
CA LYS A 644 15.84 18.15 -33.51
C LYS A 644 16.80 18.07 -34.70
N PRO A 645 17.14 19.20 -35.34
CA PRO A 645 18.04 19.21 -36.48
C PRO A 645 19.44 18.70 -36.14
N GLU A 646 19.93 18.92 -34.93
CA GLU A 646 21.25 18.48 -34.47
C GLU A 646 21.34 16.95 -34.41
N ASN A 647 20.30 16.29 -33.89
CA ASN A 647 20.24 14.83 -33.79
C ASN A 647 20.17 14.16 -35.17
N ARG A 648 19.34 14.71 -36.08
CA ARG A 648 19.26 14.21 -37.46
C ARG A 648 20.61 14.36 -38.17
N LEU A 649 21.24 15.53 -38.03
CA LEU A 649 22.53 15.83 -38.64
C LEU A 649 23.63 14.90 -38.11
N LEU A 650 23.67 14.67 -36.80
CA LEU A 650 24.62 13.74 -36.17
C LEU A 650 24.47 12.33 -36.75
N LEU A 651 23.27 11.76 -36.70
CA LEU A 651 23.03 10.41 -37.21
C LEU A 651 23.33 10.31 -38.71
N LYS A 652 22.93 11.33 -39.48
CA LYS A 652 23.24 11.40 -40.91
C LYS A 652 24.74 11.41 -41.18
N LYS A 653 25.51 12.23 -40.46
CA LYS A 653 26.97 12.29 -40.61
C LYS A 653 27.64 10.97 -40.22
N LEU A 654 27.19 10.33 -39.15
CA LEU A 654 27.66 9.01 -38.72
C LEU A 654 27.44 7.95 -39.80
N LEU A 655 26.23 7.90 -40.37
CA LEU A 655 25.88 6.95 -41.43
C LEU A 655 26.62 7.25 -42.74
N LEU A 656 26.79 8.53 -43.11
CA LEU A 656 27.60 8.93 -44.26
C LEU A 656 29.08 8.53 -44.09
N SER A 657 29.61 8.62 -42.86
CA SER A 657 31.02 8.32 -42.59
C SER A 657 31.43 6.88 -42.91
N ILE A 658 30.47 5.94 -42.91
CA ILE A 658 30.70 4.53 -43.28
C ILE A 658 30.34 4.21 -44.74
N GLY A 659 29.97 5.22 -45.53
CA GLY A 659 29.69 5.09 -46.96
C GLY A 659 28.23 4.81 -47.35
N LEU A 660 27.25 5.06 -46.47
CA LEU A 660 25.83 4.99 -46.83
C LEU A 660 25.42 6.23 -47.63
N SER A 661 24.94 6.04 -48.87
CA SER A 661 24.59 7.15 -49.77
C SER A 661 23.11 7.51 -49.79
N GLU A 662 22.22 6.54 -49.51
CA GLU A 662 20.77 6.71 -49.62
C GLU A 662 20.14 7.00 -48.25
N LEU A 663 20.18 8.26 -47.83
CA LEU A 663 19.62 8.72 -46.55
C LEU A 663 18.53 9.77 -46.78
N GLN A 664 17.37 9.61 -46.14
CA GLN A 664 16.33 10.64 -46.06
C GLN A 664 16.04 11.03 -44.62
N GLU A 665 15.54 12.25 -44.43
CA GLU A 665 15.26 12.84 -43.14
C GLU A 665 13.79 13.26 -43.06
N ALA A 666 13.18 13.11 -41.88
CA ALA A 666 11.84 13.60 -41.57
C ALA A 666 11.85 14.30 -40.21
N VAL A 667 11.08 15.38 -40.06
CA VAL A 667 11.07 16.17 -38.81
C VAL A 667 9.92 15.79 -37.86
N ASN A 668 9.02 14.92 -38.30
CA ASN A 668 7.89 14.43 -37.51
C ASN A 668 7.37 13.10 -38.06
N GLY A 669 6.47 12.45 -37.31
CA GLY A 669 5.92 11.15 -37.67
C GLY A 669 5.04 11.15 -38.94
N ALA A 670 4.41 12.28 -39.29
CA ALA A 670 3.56 12.36 -40.48
C ALA A 670 4.39 12.33 -41.75
N GLU A 671 5.46 13.13 -41.81
CA GLU A 671 6.45 13.11 -42.89
C GLU A 671 7.11 11.74 -43.01
N ALA A 672 7.41 11.08 -41.89
CA ALA A 672 7.99 9.74 -41.89
C ALA A 672 7.06 8.72 -42.56
N VAL A 673 5.75 8.78 -42.29
CA VAL A 673 4.76 7.92 -42.94
C VAL A 673 4.65 8.19 -44.44
N ASP A 674 4.74 9.46 -44.85
CA ASP A 674 4.66 9.84 -46.27
C ASP A 674 5.91 9.42 -47.04
N ILE A 675 7.09 9.62 -46.47
CA ILE A 675 8.36 9.14 -47.03
C ILE A 675 8.39 7.62 -47.09
N PHE A 676 7.92 6.94 -46.03
CA PHE A 676 7.80 5.48 -46.04
C PHE A 676 7.00 4.98 -47.25
N LYS A 677 5.83 5.58 -47.52
CA LYS A 677 4.98 5.20 -48.65
C LYS A 677 5.66 5.41 -50.00
N GLN A 678 6.38 6.52 -50.17
CA GLN A 678 6.95 6.92 -51.46
C GLN A 678 8.32 6.29 -51.75
N TRP A 679 9.18 6.20 -50.73
CA TRP A 679 10.60 5.84 -50.86
C TRP A 679 10.92 4.44 -50.37
N GLN A 680 10.05 3.81 -49.55
CA GLN A 680 10.18 2.43 -49.07
C GLN A 680 11.56 2.14 -48.43
N PRO A 681 11.88 2.79 -47.28
CA PRO A 681 13.16 2.61 -46.60
C PRO A 681 13.36 1.16 -46.15
N HIS A 682 14.62 0.73 -46.07
CA HIS A 682 15.00 -0.59 -45.55
C HIS A 682 15.14 -0.59 -44.03
N LEU A 683 15.34 0.57 -43.40
CA LEU A 683 15.34 0.74 -41.94
C LEU A 683 14.92 2.17 -41.59
N ILE A 684 14.19 2.32 -40.49
CA ILE A 684 13.75 3.62 -39.98
C ILE A 684 14.28 3.83 -38.56
N TRP A 685 15.08 4.88 -38.36
CA TRP A 685 15.38 5.41 -37.04
C TRP A 685 14.28 6.38 -36.64
N MET A 686 13.50 6.04 -35.62
CA MET A 686 12.29 6.77 -35.26
C MET A 686 12.39 7.37 -33.86
N ASP A 687 12.47 8.69 -33.72
CA ASP A 687 12.25 9.32 -32.42
C ASP A 687 10.81 9.09 -31.95
N MET A 688 10.65 8.72 -30.68
CA MET A 688 9.34 8.44 -30.10
C MET A 688 8.57 9.71 -29.72
N ARG A 689 9.25 10.80 -29.35
CA ARG A 689 8.65 12.03 -28.83
C ARG A 689 8.86 13.20 -29.79
N MET A 690 7.93 13.35 -30.73
CA MET A 690 7.95 14.41 -31.75
C MET A 690 6.62 15.16 -31.80
N PRO A 691 6.61 16.45 -32.20
CA PRO A 691 5.39 17.21 -32.44
C PRO A 691 4.62 16.68 -33.67
N VAL A 692 3.36 17.13 -33.82
CA VAL A 692 2.43 16.77 -34.92
C VAL A 692 1.98 15.32 -34.88
N MET A 693 2.89 14.36 -35.02
CA MET A 693 2.63 12.94 -34.91
C MET A 693 3.79 12.27 -34.17
N SER A 694 3.46 11.60 -33.06
CA SER A 694 4.45 10.86 -32.27
C SER A 694 5.02 9.66 -33.03
N GLY A 695 6.24 9.26 -32.70
CA GLY A 695 6.85 8.04 -33.26
C GLY A 695 6.01 6.80 -33.00
N TYR A 696 5.36 6.71 -31.84
CA TYR A 696 4.43 5.61 -31.52
C TYR A 696 3.29 5.50 -32.54
N GLU A 697 2.70 6.63 -32.94
CA GLU A 697 1.61 6.65 -33.90
C GLU A 697 2.11 6.39 -35.33
N ALA A 698 3.27 6.97 -35.70
CA ALA A 698 3.91 6.71 -36.98
C ALA A 698 4.26 5.22 -37.15
N THR A 699 4.91 4.60 -36.16
CA THR A 699 5.21 3.17 -36.14
C THR A 699 3.95 2.33 -36.33
N ARG A 700 2.89 2.60 -35.57
CA ARG A 700 1.61 1.88 -35.72
C ARG A 700 1.03 2.00 -37.12
N ARG A 701 1.06 3.20 -37.71
CA ARG A 701 0.57 3.44 -39.08
C ARG A 701 1.41 2.74 -40.14
N ILE A 702 2.73 2.69 -39.98
CA ILE A 702 3.65 2.00 -40.88
C ILE A 702 3.44 0.48 -40.77
N LYS A 703 3.50 -0.07 -39.55
CA LYS A 703 3.36 -1.51 -39.26
C LYS A 703 1.95 -2.06 -39.54
N ALA A 704 0.95 -1.20 -39.71
CA ALA A 704 -0.38 -1.59 -40.18
C ALA A 704 -0.42 -1.98 -41.67
N THR A 705 0.61 -1.63 -42.46
CA THR A 705 0.73 -2.03 -43.87
C THR A 705 1.56 -3.31 -44.02
N VAL A 706 1.32 -4.09 -45.08
CA VAL A 706 2.04 -5.35 -45.34
C VAL A 706 3.53 -5.08 -45.56
N GLU A 707 3.85 -4.01 -46.28
CA GLU A 707 5.22 -3.57 -46.54
C GLU A 707 5.93 -3.12 -45.26
N GLY A 708 5.22 -2.40 -44.38
CA GLY A 708 5.78 -1.89 -43.14
C GLY A 708 6.07 -2.96 -42.09
N GLN A 709 5.36 -4.09 -42.11
CA GLN A 709 5.65 -5.23 -41.21
C GLN A 709 7.06 -5.80 -41.43
N ALA A 710 7.55 -5.79 -42.66
CA ALA A 710 8.86 -6.33 -43.02
C ALA A 710 10.03 -5.35 -42.77
N ILE A 711 9.74 -4.07 -42.50
CA ILE A 711 10.77 -3.04 -42.34
C ILE A 711 11.12 -2.87 -40.87
N PRO A 712 12.41 -3.02 -40.49
CA PRO A 712 12.91 -2.70 -39.16
C PRO A 712 12.68 -1.22 -38.81
N ILE A 713 11.94 -0.97 -37.73
CA ILE A 713 11.76 0.34 -37.11
C ILE A 713 12.46 0.31 -35.76
N ILE A 714 13.54 1.09 -35.65
CA ILE A 714 14.33 1.20 -34.43
C ILE A 714 13.95 2.48 -33.71
N ALA A 715 13.41 2.34 -32.51
CA ALA A 715 13.00 3.47 -31.71
C ALA A 715 14.20 4.19 -31.10
N VAL A 716 14.37 5.48 -31.40
CA VAL A 716 15.38 6.32 -30.76
C VAL A 716 14.72 7.03 -29.59
N THR A 717 15.13 6.72 -28.36
CA THR A 717 14.50 7.27 -27.15
C THR A 717 15.54 7.88 -26.21
N ALA A 718 15.22 9.05 -25.66
CA ALA A 718 16.00 9.66 -24.57
C ALA A 718 15.53 9.22 -23.18
N SER A 719 14.48 8.40 -23.08
CA SER A 719 13.94 7.97 -21.79
C SER A 719 14.79 6.90 -21.11
N ALA A 720 14.89 7.02 -19.79
CA ALA A 720 15.63 6.10 -18.93
C ALA A 720 14.76 4.98 -18.35
N PHE A 721 13.44 5.03 -18.51
CA PHE A 721 12.50 4.15 -17.80
C PHE A 721 12.16 2.90 -18.61
N ASP A 722 12.27 1.74 -17.99
CA ASP A 722 11.95 0.44 -18.61
C ASP A 722 10.46 0.33 -18.97
N GLU A 723 9.58 1.05 -18.30
CA GLU A 723 8.15 1.17 -18.62
C GLU A 723 7.90 1.72 -20.04
N GLU A 724 8.81 2.54 -20.57
CA GLU A 724 8.74 2.99 -21.95
C GLU A 724 9.25 1.94 -22.94
N LYS A 725 10.09 0.97 -22.53
CA LYS A 725 10.53 -0.15 -23.38
C LYS A 725 9.33 -0.99 -23.79
N GLU A 726 8.47 -1.39 -22.85
CA GLU A 726 7.24 -2.14 -23.16
C GLU A 726 6.29 -1.34 -24.07
N LYS A 727 6.15 -0.03 -23.82
CA LYS A 727 5.33 0.85 -24.64
C LYS A 727 5.87 1.02 -26.07
N VAL A 728 7.19 1.07 -26.22
CA VAL A 728 7.88 1.16 -27.51
C VAL A 728 7.72 -0.16 -28.27
N MET A 729 7.98 -1.30 -27.64
CA MET A 729 7.85 -2.61 -28.29
C MET A 729 6.40 -2.91 -28.68
N SER A 730 5.43 -2.59 -27.81
CA SER A 730 3.98 -2.77 -28.12
C SER A 730 3.46 -1.87 -29.24
N SER A 731 4.18 -0.81 -29.61
CA SER A 731 3.83 0.02 -30.77
C SER A 731 4.20 -0.62 -32.11
N GLY A 732 4.97 -1.72 -32.10
CA GLY A 732 5.44 -2.44 -33.28
C GLY A 732 6.89 -2.13 -33.66
N CYS A 733 7.68 -1.47 -32.81
CA CYS A 733 9.11 -1.29 -33.02
C CYS A 733 9.86 -2.62 -32.85
N ASP A 734 10.90 -2.84 -33.65
CA ASP A 734 11.66 -4.09 -33.68
C ASP A 734 12.85 -4.07 -32.70
N GLU A 735 13.36 -2.88 -32.38
CA GLU A 735 14.39 -2.64 -31.37
C GLU A 735 14.36 -1.17 -30.92
N PHE A 736 15.21 -0.81 -29.97
CA PHE A 736 15.39 0.58 -29.52
C PHE A 736 16.87 0.93 -29.37
N LEU A 737 17.17 2.22 -29.52
CA LEU A 737 18.48 2.84 -29.32
C LEU A 737 18.32 3.98 -28.31
N ARG A 738 19.17 4.02 -27.28
CA ARG A 738 19.11 5.02 -26.21
C ARG A 738 19.96 6.24 -26.57
N LYS A 739 19.45 7.43 -26.29
CA LYS A 739 20.22 8.68 -26.35
C LYS A 739 20.92 8.93 -24.99
N PRO A 740 22.20 9.32 -24.95
CA PRO A 740 23.09 9.53 -26.09
C PRO A 740 23.57 8.21 -26.71
N TYR A 741 23.51 8.09 -28.03
CA TYR A 741 23.85 6.84 -28.72
C TYR A 741 25.35 6.75 -29.02
N ARG A 742 25.90 5.54 -28.88
CA ARG A 742 27.30 5.24 -29.25
C ARG A 742 27.37 4.72 -30.68
N GLU A 743 28.45 5.03 -31.38
CA GLU A 743 28.64 4.58 -32.77
C GLU A 743 28.55 3.06 -32.90
N SER A 744 29.15 2.31 -31.96
CA SER A 744 29.12 0.85 -31.93
C SER A 744 27.71 0.29 -31.84
N GLU A 745 26.84 0.90 -31.02
CA GLU A 745 25.45 0.46 -30.85
C GLU A 745 24.63 0.66 -32.12
N ILE A 746 24.81 1.78 -32.82
CA ILE A 746 24.16 2.06 -34.11
C ILE A 746 24.53 0.96 -35.11
N PHE A 747 25.82 0.68 -35.26
CA PHE A 747 26.30 -0.27 -36.25
C PHE A 747 25.95 -1.72 -35.89
N ASP A 748 25.94 -2.08 -34.60
CA ASP A 748 25.49 -3.39 -34.14
C ASP A 748 24.01 -3.65 -34.50
N ILE A 749 23.14 -2.66 -34.25
CA ILE A 749 21.72 -2.75 -34.61
C ILE A 749 21.57 -2.88 -36.13
N MET A 750 22.31 -2.09 -36.92
CA MET A 750 22.25 -2.17 -38.37
C MET A 750 22.76 -3.51 -38.91
N ALA A 751 23.85 -4.05 -38.34
CA ALA A 751 24.34 -5.39 -38.67
C ALA A 751 23.28 -6.46 -38.39
N LYS A 752 22.62 -6.37 -37.23
CA LYS A 752 21.58 -7.32 -36.80
C LYS A 752 20.35 -7.32 -37.72
N HIS A 753 19.83 -6.14 -38.07
CA HIS A 753 18.56 -6.01 -38.79
C HIS A 753 18.71 -5.97 -40.31
N LEU A 754 19.86 -5.52 -40.83
CA LEU A 754 20.11 -5.40 -42.27
C LEU A 754 21.15 -6.40 -42.81
N GLY A 755 21.74 -7.22 -41.94
CA GLY A 755 22.79 -8.16 -42.30
C GLY A 755 24.06 -7.49 -42.81
N MET A 756 24.30 -6.23 -42.42
CA MET A 756 25.43 -5.44 -42.87
C MET A 756 26.76 -6.05 -42.42
N ARG A 757 27.77 -5.91 -43.28
CA ARG A 757 29.15 -6.31 -42.99
C ARG A 757 30.06 -5.10 -43.06
N TYR A 758 30.88 -4.91 -42.05
CA TYR A 758 31.78 -3.76 -42.02
C TYR A 758 33.20 -4.15 -42.40
N GLN A 759 33.91 -3.20 -42.99
CA GLN A 759 35.36 -3.21 -43.03
C GLN A 759 35.85 -2.53 -41.75
N TYR A 760 36.66 -3.28 -41.02
CA TYR A 760 37.25 -2.83 -39.78
C TYR A 760 38.63 -2.27 -40.06
N ASP A 761 39.08 -1.36 -39.21
CA ASP A 761 40.43 -0.84 -39.26
C ASP A 761 41.43 -1.94 -38.92
N GLU A 762 42.17 -2.40 -39.94
CA GLU A 762 43.23 -3.40 -39.79
C GLU A 762 44.52 -2.79 -39.21
N THR A 763 44.61 -1.46 -39.08
CA THR A 763 45.76 -0.79 -38.43
C THR A 763 45.59 -0.63 -36.93
N GLN A 764 44.40 -0.92 -36.38
CA GLN A 764 44.25 -1.14 -34.94
C GLN A 764 44.42 -2.63 -34.66
N PRO A 765 45.38 -3.03 -33.80
CA PRO A 765 45.59 -4.44 -33.53
C PRO A 765 44.32 -5.02 -32.94
N THR A 766 43.90 -6.21 -33.40
CA THR A 766 42.86 -6.98 -32.72
C THR A 766 43.22 -7.12 -31.25
N GLU A 767 42.30 -7.18 -30.29
CA GLU A 767 42.70 -7.43 -28.89
C GLU A 767 43.52 -8.74 -28.71
N ALA A 768 43.35 -9.70 -29.65
CA ALA A 768 44.16 -10.90 -29.81
C ALA A 768 45.53 -10.68 -30.52
N GLU A 769 45.65 -9.69 -31.41
CA GLU A 769 46.89 -9.28 -32.10
C GLU A 769 47.67 -8.24 -31.28
N MET A 770 47.02 -7.34 -30.54
CA MET A 770 47.58 -6.65 -29.37
C MET A 770 48.11 -7.69 -28.37
N LYS A 771 47.40 -8.80 -28.11
CA LYS A 771 47.97 -9.87 -27.25
C LYS A 771 49.08 -10.70 -27.93
N ALA A 772 49.25 -10.67 -29.25
CA ALA A 772 50.19 -11.54 -29.98
C ALA A 772 51.41 -10.82 -30.62
N GLU A 773 51.31 -9.54 -31.00
CA GLU A 773 52.41 -8.71 -31.53
C GLU A 773 53.07 -7.82 -30.46
N ILE A 774 52.57 -7.79 -29.21
CA ILE A 774 53.22 -7.13 -28.04
C ILE A 774 54.43 -7.94 -27.50
N PHE A 775 55.13 -8.69 -28.35
CA PHE A 775 56.46 -9.22 -28.02
C PHE A 775 57.36 -9.10 -29.24
N PRO A 776 58.23 -8.07 -29.26
CA PRO A 776 59.40 -8.11 -28.39
C PRO A 776 59.55 -6.86 -27.51
N LYS A 777 59.82 -7.09 -26.22
CA LYS A 777 60.47 -6.13 -25.34
C LYS A 777 61.72 -5.57 -26.01
N GLN A 778 61.74 -4.27 -26.26
CA GLN A 778 62.96 -3.50 -26.00
C GLN A 778 62.58 -2.36 -25.07
N ASP A 779 62.82 -2.60 -23.79
CA ASP A 779 62.74 -1.59 -22.73
C ASP A 779 63.77 -0.50 -23.07
N LEU A 780 63.34 0.73 -23.31
CA LEU A 780 64.25 1.88 -23.34
C LEU A 780 64.91 1.98 -21.96
N THR A 781 66.23 2.10 -21.95
CA THR A 781 66.98 2.17 -20.69
C THR A 781 67.38 3.61 -20.39
N ALA A 782 67.62 3.93 -19.12
CA ALA A 782 68.18 5.23 -18.72
C ALA A 782 69.49 5.59 -19.45
N ALA A 783 70.19 4.60 -20.02
CA ALA A 783 71.39 4.79 -20.84
C ALA A 783 71.11 5.39 -22.23
N ASP A 784 69.90 5.21 -22.77
CA ASP A 784 69.49 5.79 -24.05
C ASP A 784 69.11 7.26 -23.89
N PHE A 785 68.51 7.60 -22.75
CA PHE A 785 68.23 8.98 -22.34
C PHE A 785 69.50 9.76 -21.99
N ALA A 786 70.51 9.11 -21.39
CA ALA A 786 71.79 9.76 -21.05
C ALA A 786 72.57 10.32 -22.25
N LYS A 787 72.28 9.85 -23.47
CA LYS A 787 72.90 10.30 -24.73
C LYS A 787 72.36 11.66 -25.20
N LEU A 788 71.20 12.09 -24.71
CA LEU A 788 70.60 13.37 -25.07
C LEU A 788 71.31 14.55 -24.38
N PRO A 789 71.43 15.72 -25.05
CA PRO A 789 71.98 16.93 -24.45
C PRO A 789 71.28 17.28 -23.13
N LYS A 790 72.07 17.70 -22.14
CA LYS A 790 71.57 17.96 -20.78
C LYS A 790 70.54 19.09 -20.77
N GLU A 791 70.69 20.04 -21.68
CA GLU A 791 69.78 21.17 -21.85
C GLU A 791 68.39 20.69 -22.29
N LEU A 792 68.32 19.77 -23.27
CA LEU A 792 67.05 19.22 -23.77
C LEU A 792 66.38 18.31 -22.74
N ARG A 793 67.16 17.51 -22.00
CA ARG A 793 66.62 16.69 -20.90
C ARG A 793 66.03 17.53 -19.78
N THR A 794 66.73 18.61 -19.39
CA THR A 794 66.25 19.49 -18.31
C THR A 794 65.02 20.28 -18.77
N ALA A 795 65.01 20.74 -20.02
CA ALA A 795 63.85 21.43 -20.60
C ALA A 795 62.64 20.48 -20.73
N LEU A 796 62.86 19.22 -21.11
CA LEU A 796 61.81 18.21 -21.21
C LEU A 796 61.26 17.89 -19.82
N HIS A 797 62.13 17.56 -18.85
CA HIS A 797 61.76 17.30 -17.46
C HIS A 797 60.99 18.46 -16.84
N GLN A 798 61.42 19.70 -17.09
CA GLN A 798 60.72 20.87 -16.58
C GLN A 798 59.37 21.12 -17.29
N ALA A 799 59.29 20.90 -18.61
CA ALA A 799 58.04 21.02 -19.34
C ALA A 799 57.00 19.99 -18.88
N ILE A 800 57.44 18.77 -18.53
CA ILE A 800 56.61 17.69 -17.99
C ILE A 800 56.16 18.00 -16.55
N LEU A 801 57.06 18.49 -15.68
CA LEU A 801 56.70 18.89 -14.32
C LEU A 801 55.74 20.08 -14.28
N GLU A 802 55.86 21.01 -15.23
CA GLU A 802 54.91 22.11 -15.40
C GLU A 802 53.60 21.66 -16.08
N LEU A 803 53.50 20.38 -16.49
CA LEU A 803 52.40 19.79 -17.26
C LEU A 803 52.05 20.63 -18.50
N ASN A 804 53.06 21.25 -19.11
CA ASN A 804 52.89 22.12 -20.25
C ASN A 804 53.10 21.33 -21.54
N MET A 805 52.00 20.84 -22.11
CA MET A 805 51.99 19.95 -23.27
C MET A 805 52.57 20.60 -24.53
N ASP A 806 52.34 21.90 -24.75
CA ASP A 806 52.88 22.62 -25.90
C ASP A 806 54.41 22.74 -25.82
N LYS A 807 54.96 23.00 -24.61
CA LYS A 807 56.41 23.00 -24.39
C LYS A 807 57.01 21.60 -24.45
N THR A 808 56.31 20.59 -23.93
CA THR A 808 56.77 19.19 -23.92
C THR A 808 56.91 18.67 -25.34
N THR A 809 55.89 18.90 -26.18
CA THR A 809 55.89 18.52 -27.60
C THR A 809 56.97 19.27 -28.38
N ALA A 810 57.12 20.58 -28.16
CA ALA A 810 58.17 21.38 -28.81
C ALA A 810 59.60 20.93 -28.46
N VAL A 811 59.83 20.44 -27.24
CA VAL A 811 61.13 19.87 -26.83
C VAL A 811 61.32 18.47 -27.41
N ILE A 812 60.28 17.64 -27.51
CA ILE A 812 60.34 16.32 -28.15
C ILE A 812 60.60 16.44 -29.66
N ASP A 813 60.01 17.43 -30.33
CA ASP A 813 60.30 17.71 -31.75
C ASP A 813 61.76 18.17 -31.98
N GLN A 814 62.36 18.88 -31.02
CA GLN A 814 63.81 19.19 -31.05
C GLN A 814 64.69 17.95 -30.79
N ILE A 815 64.21 17.00 -29.96
CA ILE A 815 64.88 15.71 -29.74
C ILE A 815 64.78 14.82 -30.99
N ARG A 816 63.70 14.95 -31.77
CA ARG A 816 63.45 14.20 -33.02
C ARG A 816 64.49 14.47 -34.11
N GLU A 817 65.08 15.67 -34.14
CA GLU A 817 66.17 16.01 -35.07
C GLU A 817 67.50 15.30 -34.74
N GLN A 818 67.67 14.80 -33.51
CA GLN A 818 68.89 14.14 -33.05
C GLN A 818 68.75 12.62 -32.92
N ASP A 819 67.61 12.17 -32.41
CA ASP A 819 67.27 10.75 -32.32
C ASP A 819 65.77 10.55 -32.49
N ALA A 820 65.38 10.26 -33.73
CA ALA A 820 63.98 10.05 -34.09
C ALA A 820 63.34 8.88 -33.33
N GLN A 821 64.11 7.87 -32.94
CA GLN A 821 63.60 6.68 -32.26
C GLN A 821 63.28 6.96 -30.78
N VAL A 822 64.13 7.74 -30.11
CA VAL A 822 63.87 8.20 -28.75
C VAL A 822 62.73 9.21 -28.72
N ALA A 823 62.66 10.12 -29.70
CA ALA A 823 61.55 11.07 -29.80
C ALA A 823 60.20 10.40 -30.06
N GLU A 824 60.13 9.35 -30.90
CA GLU A 824 58.88 8.62 -31.14
C GLU A 824 58.41 7.87 -29.89
N SER A 825 59.36 7.35 -29.11
CA SER A 825 59.06 6.65 -27.86
C SER A 825 58.66 7.62 -26.74
N LEU A 826 59.27 8.81 -26.71
CA LEU A 826 58.88 9.92 -25.83
C LEU A 826 57.49 10.43 -26.16
N ASN A 827 57.17 10.64 -27.45
CA ASN A 827 55.82 11.00 -27.88
C ASN A 827 54.83 9.90 -27.51
N ARG A 828 55.16 8.62 -27.70
CA ARG A 828 54.29 7.51 -27.27
C ARG A 828 53.99 7.53 -25.77
N LEU A 829 55.01 7.75 -24.94
CA LEU A 829 54.86 7.85 -23.49
C LEU A 829 54.04 9.10 -23.10
N VAL A 830 54.24 10.24 -23.76
CA VAL A 830 53.45 11.47 -23.55
C VAL A 830 51.99 11.29 -23.99
N ASP A 831 51.75 10.73 -25.18
CA ASP A 831 50.43 10.48 -25.77
C ASP A 831 49.63 9.43 -24.99
N ASN A 832 50.32 8.46 -24.38
CA ASN A 832 49.72 7.49 -23.46
C ASN A 832 49.57 8.02 -22.03
N PHE A 833 49.97 9.27 -21.77
CA PHE A 833 50.00 9.91 -20.46
C PHE A 833 50.87 9.15 -19.43
N GLU A 834 51.86 8.40 -19.90
CA GLU A 834 52.88 7.64 -19.17
C GLU A 834 54.04 8.57 -18.77
N TYR A 835 53.71 9.73 -18.17
CA TYR A 835 54.70 10.72 -17.72
C TYR A 835 55.59 10.19 -16.59
N ASP A 836 55.13 9.17 -15.86
CA ASP A 836 55.86 8.54 -14.76
C ASP A 836 57.02 7.68 -15.27
N ASP A 837 56.82 6.91 -16.34
CA ASP A 837 57.90 6.18 -17.02
C ASP A 837 58.89 7.15 -17.67
N LEU A 838 58.39 8.29 -18.17
CA LEU A 838 59.20 9.30 -18.85
C LEU A 838 60.03 10.15 -17.86
N LEU A 839 59.51 10.43 -16.66
CA LEU A 839 60.25 11.06 -15.55
C LEU A 839 61.20 10.07 -14.87
N ALA A 840 60.89 8.77 -14.84
CA ALA A 840 61.80 7.74 -14.33
C ALA A 840 63.01 7.49 -15.25
N LEU A 841 62.90 7.86 -16.54
CA LEU A 841 63.94 7.72 -17.56
C LEU A 841 64.80 8.97 -17.76
N LEU A 842 64.32 10.16 -17.38
CA LEU A 842 65.02 11.47 -17.45
C LEU A 842 65.84 11.79 -16.20
#